data_AF-A0A8J3ZNW8-F1
#
_entry.id   AF-A0A8J3ZNW8-F1
#
_cell.length_a   1.000
_cell.length_b   1.000
_cell.length_c   1.000
_cell.angle_alpha   90.00
_cell.angle_beta   90.00
_cell.angle_gamma   90.00
#
_symmetry.space_group_name_H-M   'P 1'
#
loop_
_entity.id
_entity.type
_entity.pdbx_description
1 polymer ?
#
loop_
_entity_poly.entity_id
_entity_poly.type
_entity_poly.pdbx_seq_one_letter_code
_entity_poly.pdbx_strand_id
1 'polypeptide(L)'
;MVRFIWRYLRGRLGRSVALLAGVLVATTGFVVLTGATDTSRLEVTGSVGRETRAAYDILVRPKGARTPLEARQRLVRPNYLSGQFGGLTFDDWAKVRDVPGVGVAAPIAMIGYSTMSLHVPVDVTDAVDRSLDRQVIRVDTTYEAERGLSRADAAPGWVYVTKNSVIYPSFEPSPDRPGRYTDGREYPPFDCGGGLFPYPDREVLPDGTTVPVCPTDQSAGDLRAGQTRSDLERPWWYTVHLRPDGRFETGSRSGPGAPLGRPVDRLVVRAFATVPFLLAAVDPDSEERLVGLRGATVAGRALTGADRPTDTPTTANITAQRIFPAVASSRAYVDLKAATRLSRLASPQVSGLSSDAVRTALTASAGTPAGEWRGDVNDRYRESMDRRMAADALSGELLETVVQPGPVSYERLPDGTLRATTVPRAPDVFGAGRFAGLPQPWLAADQWFRPLTRVELVDPASGGAFRSWRPVGLFDPEKLTGFSDVSRVPLETYEPPAVTGADPASRAALGDQPLLPGGNPGGYLSPPPLLLTNLDVVPALFDRYPDRAAAPISAIRVKVAGVDGFSEVNAERVRAAAEEIARRTGLDVDITLGSSPEPQTVELAAGAFGRPELRVGEGWSSIGVASRIVRAVDRKSLTLFALVLVVCALFLGNAVSAAVRDRRTELAVLSCLGWPARRIAASVLGEVAVIGTVAGLAAVGLSLPLAAVLDIRVPAGRAAVAVPVALALALVAGLVPAVGAARTHPAAALRPVRGTSRRRRHARGVFGLSVVNLTRVPGRTVLGAGALAIGVAALTVLAAVTIAFHGTVVGTLLGDAVSVTVRGVDRLAAGATVLLGVVAVADVMYLNVRDRAAELATLRATGWTDAALVRLIAYEGGLLGLLGAVTGAGAGLAAAAWLVGDVPYRLVAVAVGTAAVGVLVAGVAAIVPTVLLRRLPAARLLAEE
;
A
#
# COMPACT_ATOMS: atom_id res chain seq x y z
N MET A 1 -43.31 -41.44 -30.43
CA MET A 1 -42.61 -40.14 -30.59
C MET A 1 -41.11 -40.32 -30.79
N VAL A 2 -40.39 -41.02 -29.89
CA VAL A 2 -38.93 -41.22 -29.99
C VAL A 2 -38.48 -41.90 -31.29
N ARG A 3 -39.13 -43.00 -31.71
CA ARG A 3 -38.85 -43.66 -33.01
C ARG A 3 -39.06 -42.74 -34.23
N PHE A 4 -40.00 -41.80 -34.14
CA PHE A 4 -40.26 -40.83 -35.20
C PHE A 4 -39.12 -39.80 -35.28
N ILE A 5 -38.75 -39.20 -34.14
CA ILE A 5 -37.62 -38.26 -34.04
C ILE A 5 -36.31 -38.90 -34.56
N TRP A 6 -36.04 -40.15 -34.18
CA TRP A 6 -34.82 -40.86 -34.59
C TRP A 6 -34.75 -41.18 -36.08
N ARG A 7 -35.87 -41.63 -36.68
CA ARG A 7 -35.93 -41.86 -38.15
C ARG A 7 -35.78 -40.56 -38.92
N TYR A 8 -36.32 -39.46 -38.39
CA TYR A 8 -36.22 -38.14 -39.01
C TYR A 8 -34.80 -37.57 -38.97
N LEU A 9 -34.09 -37.70 -37.85
CA LEU A 9 -32.68 -37.28 -37.74
C LEU A 9 -31.77 -37.99 -38.77
N ARG A 10 -32.03 -39.28 -39.06
CA ARG A 10 -31.27 -40.03 -40.10
C ARG A 10 -31.62 -39.66 -41.53
N GLY A 11 -32.88 -39.29 -41.81
CA GLY A 11 -33.33 -39.02 -43.18
C GLY A 11 -32.76 -37.74 -43.80
N ARG A 12 -32.26 -36.78 -42.99
CA ARG A 12 -31.70 -35.51 -43.46
C ARG A 12 -30.42 -35.12 -42.71
N LEU A 13 -29.45 -36.03 -42.71
CA LEU A 13 -28.15 -35.91 -42.03
C LEU A 13 -27.48 -34.54 -42.20
N GLY A 14 -27.40 -33.98 -43.41
CA GLY A 14 -26.71 -32.71 -43.65
C GLY A 14 -27.25 -31.52 -42.85
N ARG A 15 -28.56 -31.49 -42.54
CA ARG A 15 -29.19 -30.39 -41.79
C ARG A 15 -29.07 -30.58 -40.28
N SER A 16 -29.25 -31.81 -39.81
CA SER A 16 -29.04 -32.14 -38.40
C SER A 16 -27.58 -31.95 -37.99
N VAL A 17 -26.63 -32.22 -38.90
CA VAL A 17 -25.19 -31.97 -38.69
C VAL A 17 -24.90 -30.48 -38.62
N ALA A 18 -25.49 -29.64 -39.47
CA ALA A 18 -25.32 -28.19 -39.40
C ALA A 18 -25.86 -27.59 -38.08
N LEU A 19 -27.05 -28.01 -37.65
CA LEU A 19 -27.61 -27.58 -36.36
C LEU A 19 -26.74 -28.07 -35.20
N LEU A 20 -26.32 -29.34 -35.22
CA LEU A 20 -25.42 -29.93 -34.21
C LEU A 20 -24.10 -29.18 -34.14
N ALA A 21 -23.48 -28.84 -35.27
CA ALA A 21 -22.23 -28.07 -35.31
C ALA A 21 -22.41 -26.67 -34.71
N GLY A 22 -23.51 -25.98 -35.03
CA GLY A 22 -23.84 -24.68 -34.42
C GLY A 22 -24.03 -24.78 -32.90
N VAL A 23 -24.79 -25.76 -32.42
CA VAL A 23 -24.99 -25.99 -30.98
C VAL A 23 -23.67 -26.35 -30.30
N LEU A 24 -22.85 -27.19 -30.92
CA LEU A 24 -21.55 -27.63 -30.41
C LEU A 24 -20.57 -26.47 -30.28
N VAL A 25 -20.49 -25.58 -31.27
CA VAL A 25 -19.64 -24.38 -31.21
C VAL A 25 -20.09 -23.45 -30.09
N ALA A 26 -21.41 -23.20 -29.97
CA ALA A 26 -21.94 -22.34 -28.91
C ALA A 26 -21.70 -22.92 -27.50
N THR A 27 -21.93 -24.22 -27.32
CA THR A 27 -21.75 -24.90 -26.03
C THR A 27 -20.29 -25.09 -25.65
N THR A 28 -19.42 -25.45 -26.59
CA THR A 28 -17.97 -25.53 -26.35
C THR A 28 -17.39 -24.16 -26.03
N GLY A 29 -17.80 -23.12 -26.78
CA GLY A 29 -17.43 -21.73 -26.50
C GLY A 29 -17.83 -21.32 -25.09
N PHE A 30 -19.07 -21.59 -24.69
CA PHE A 30 -19.55 -21.34 -23.33
C PHE A 30 -18.68 -22.05 -22.27
N VAL A 31 -18.39 -23.34 -22.40
CA VAL A 31 -17.56 -24.07 -21.41
C VAL A 31 -16.15 -23.50 -21.29
N VAL A 32 -15.52 -23.17 -22.42
CA VAL A 32 -14.15 -22.65 -22.45
C VAL A 32 -14.09 -21.22 -21.90
N LEU A 33 -15.01 -20.34 -22.30
CA LEU A 33 -15.10 -18.96 -21.81
C LEU A 33 -15.38 -18.91 -20.30
N THR A 34 -16.24 -19.79 -19.80
CA THR A 34 -16.56 -19.86 -18.36
C THR A 34 -15.41 -20.44 -17.55
N GLY A 35 -14.75 -21.49 -18.04
CA GLY A 35 -13.53 -22.02 -17.44
C GLY A 35 -12.37 -21.01 -17.40
N ALA A 36 -12.20 -20.22 -18.48
CA ALA A 36 -11.23 -19.13 -18.53
C ALA A 36 -11.53 -18.06 -17.47
N THR A 37 -12.81 -17.65 -17.36
CA THR A 37 -13.26 -16.65 -16.37
C THR A 37 -13.01 -17.12 -14.94
N ASP A 38 -13.30 -18.39 -14.64
CA ASP A 38 -13.04 -18.98 -13.32
C ASP A 38 -11.54 -19.09 -13.00
N THR A 39 -10.72 -19.46 -13.99
CA THR A 39 -9.26 -19.54 -13.82
C THR A 39 -8.70 -18.16 -13.48
N SER A 40 -9.12 -17.13 -14.22
CA SER A 40 -8.77 -15.72 -13.94
C SER A 40 -9.23 -15.30 -12.53
N ARG A 41 -10.48 -15.60 -12.14
CA ARG A 41 -10.99 -15.32 -10.79
C ARG A 41 -10.16 -16.00 -9.69
N LEU A 42 -9.78 -17.26 -9.87
CA LEU A 42 -8.98 -18.02 -8.91
C LEU A 42 -7.54 -17.53 -8.83
N GLU A 43 -6.94 -17.16 -9.95
CA GLU A 43 -5.59 -16.59 -9.99
C GLU A 43 -5.53 -15.21 -9.33
N VAL A 44 -6.55 -14.37 -9.55
CA VAL A 44 -6.68 -13.08 -8.88
C VAL A 44 -6.89 -13.25 -7.39
N THR A 45 -7.83 -14.09 -6.96
CA THR A 45 -8.07 -14.32 -5.52
C THR A 45 -6.85 -14.95 -4.84
N GLY A 46 -6.15 -15.88 -5.50
CA GLY A 46 -4.90 -16.46 -5.00
C GLY A 46 -3.75 -15.44 -4.91
N SER A 47 -3.60 -14.56 -5.90
CA SER A 47 -2.58 -13.50 -5.87
C SER A 47 -2.90 -12.48 -4.80
N VAL A 48 -4.15 -12.02 -4.69
CA VAL A 48 -4.60 -11.15 -3.60
C VAL A 48 -4.35 -11.79 -2.23
N GLY A 49 -4.61 -13.09 -2.07
CA GLY A 49 -4.36 -13.80 -0.81
C GLY A 49 -2.89 -13.88 -0.40
N ARG A 50 -1.96 -13.94 -1.37
CA ARG A 50 -0.51 -13.95 -1.10
C ARG A 50 0.02 -12.55 -0.79
N GLU A 51 -0.41 -11.55 -1.55
CA GLU A 51 0.17 -10.20 -1.56
C GLU A 51 -0.43 -9.25 -0.51
N THR A 52 -1.44 -9.67 0.27
CA THR A 52 -2.15 -8.81 1.24
C THR A 52 -2.00 -9.23 2.70
N ARG A 53 -0.94 -9.98 3.03
CA ARG A 53 -0.66 -10.38 4.41
C ARG A 53 -0.17 -9.18 5.22
N ALA A 54 -0.92 -8.82 6.26
CA ALA A 54 -0.54 -7.83 7.25
C ALA A 54 -0.38 -8.49 8.63
N ALA A 55 0.40 -7.87 9.52
CA ALA A 55 0.62 -8.36 10.89
C ALA A 55 -0.69 -8.47 11.71
N TYR A 56 -1.72 -7.68 11.39
CA TYR A 56 -3.04 -7.70 12.02
C TYR A 56 -4.16 -7.44 11.01
N ASP A 57 -5.37 -7.89 11.35
CA ASP A 57 -6.55 -7.86 10.46
C ASP A 57 -7.48 -6.66 10.70
N ILE A 58 -7.46 -6.12 11.93
CA ILE A 58 -8.27 -4.98 12.36
C ILE A 58 -7.39 -4.03 13.18
N LEU A 59 -7.57 -2.73 12.95
CA LEU A 59 -7.00 -1.65 13.73
C LEU A 59 -8.11 -0.88 14.45
N VAL A 60 -8.02 -0.78 15.77
CA VAL A 60 -8.95 0.00 16.59
C VAL A 60 -8.25 1.26 17.09
N ARG A 61 -8.88 2.42 16.86
CA ARG A 61 -8.37 3.75 17.21
C ARG A 61 -9.39 4.54 18.05
N PRO A 62 -8.93 5.50 18.87
CA PRO A 62 -9.80 6.48 19.50
C PRO A 62 -10.76 7.12 18.50
N LYS A 63 -11.98 7.42 18.96
CA LYS A 63 -12.99 8.06 18.12
C LYS A 63 -12.51 9.45 17.66
N GLY A 64 -12.58 9.72 16.36
CA GLY A 64 -12.14 10.99 15.78
C GLY A 64 -10.64 11.06 15.47
N ALA A 65 -9.92 9.93 15.58
CA ALA A 65 -8.50 9.85 15.24
C ALA A 65 -8.21 9.97 13.73
N ARG A 66 -9.20 9.70 12.88
CA ARG A 66 -9.06 9.74 11.42
C ARG A 66 -8.83 11.17 10.93
N THR A 67 -7.75 11.39 10.17
CA THR A 67 -7.54 12.71 9.54
C THR A 67 -8.57 12.94 8.42
N PRO A 68 -8.85 14.20 8.01
CA PRO A 68 -9.75 14.48 6.90
C PRO A 68 -9.32 13.87 5.56
N LEU A 69 -8.02 13.58 5.40
CA LEU A 69 -7.49 12.92 4.20
C LEU A 69 -7.76 11.40 4.26
N GLU A 70 -7.54 10.79 5.43
CA GLU A 70 -7.84 9.37 5.66
C GLU A 70 -9.35 9.08 5.50
N ALA A 71 -10.20 9.93 6.06
CA ALA A 71 -11.66 9.78 5.96
C ALA A 71 -12.18 9.89 4.51
N ARG A 72 -11.56 10.75 3.69
CA ARG A 72 -11.98 10.97 2.29
C ARG A 72 -11.45 9.90 1.35
N GLN A 73 -10.22 9.44 1.52
CA GLN A 73 -9.54 8.56 0.55
C GLN A 73 -9.40 7.11 1.03
N ARG A 74 -9.75 6.81 2.29
CA ARG A 74 -9.52 5.50 2.94
C ARG A 74 -8.05 5.06 2.88
N LEU A 75 -7.16 6.05 2.92
CA LEU A 75 -5.73 5.85 3.02
C LEU A 75 -5.32 6.01 4.48
N VAL A 76 -4.31 5.24 4.91
CA VAL A 76 -3.65 5.43 6.19
C VAL A 76 -2.16 5.57 5.93
N ARG A 77 -1.57 6.62 6.50
CA ARG A 77 -0.15 6.93 6.32
C ARG A 77 0.74 5.91 7.07
N PRO A 78 1.95 5.59 6.56
CA PRO A 78 2.94 4.88 7.35
C PRO A 78 3.23 5.55 8.69
N ASN A 79 3.56 4.74 9.71
CA ASN A 79 3.90 5.21 11.06
C ASN A 79 2.90 6.20 11.68
N TYR A 80 1.61 6.02 11.39
CA TYR A 80 0.52 6.84 11.96
C TYR A 80 0.55 6.87 13.49
N LEU A 81 1.01 5.79 14.14
CA LEU A 81 1.13 5.70 15.60
C LEU A 81 2.14 6.70 16.18
N SER A 82 3.19 7.06 15.45
CA SER A 82 4.22 7.98 15.96
C SER A 82 3.70 9.40 16.21
N GLY A 83 2.46 9.73 15.82
CA GLY A 83 1.77 11.01 16.09
C GLY A 83 0.46 10.88 16.86
N GLN A 84 0.15 9.70 17.44
CA GLN A 84 -1.10 9.45 18.17
C GLN A 84 -0.83 8.98 19.61
N PHE A 85 -1.29 9.76 20.60
CA PHE A 85 -0.97 9.58 22.01
C PHE A 85 -2.25 9.38 22.85
N GLY A 86 -2.43 8.18 23.40
CA GLY A 86 -3.56 7.83 24.27
C GLY A 86 -4.92 7.88 23.59
N GLY A 87 -5.98 7.86 24.41
CA GLY A 87 -7.37 7.99 24.01
C GLY A 87 -8.21 6.71 24.12
N LEU A 88 -7.60 5.57 24.46
CA LEU A 88 -8.29 4.31 24.75
C LEU A 88 -8.00 3.85 26.19
N THR A 89 -9.03 3.37 26.87
CA THR A 89 -8.93 2.86 28.26
C THR A 89 -8.57 1.37 28.31
N PHE A 90 -8.14 0.88 29.47
CA PHE A 90 -7.98 -0.56 29.71
C PHE A 90 -9.32 -1.32 29.56
N ASP A 91 -10.45 -0.68 29.92
CA ASP A 91 -11.78 -1.24 29.73
C ASP A 91 -12.15 -1.37 28.25
N ASP A 92 -11.76 -0.41 27.41
CA ASP A 92 -11.95 -0.51 25.96
C ASP A 92 -11.14 -1.66 25.39
N TRP A 93 -9.90 -1.84 25.83
CA TRP A 93 -9.09 -2.99 25.45
C TRP A 93 -9.72 -4.32 25.88
N ALA A 94 -10.22 -4.42 27.11
CA ALA A 94 -10.93 -5.61 27.58
C ALA A 94 -12.17 -5.90 26.71
N LYS A 95 -12.99 -4.88 26.42
CA LYS A 95 -14.16 -5.02 25.54
C LYS A 95 -13.80 -5.52 24.15
N VAL A 96 -12.68 -5.07 23.57
CA VAL A 96 -12.17 -5.53 22.26
C VAL A 96 -11.71 -6.99 22.35
N ARG A 97 -10.92 -7.33 23.38
CA ARG A 97 -10.39 -8.68 23.60
C ARG A 97 -11.51 -9.70 23.80
N ASP A 98 -12.60 -9.31 24.45
CA ASP A 98 -13.72 -10.18 24.78
C ASP A 98 -14.76 -10.30 23.64
N VAL A 99 -14.47 -9.74 22.46
CA VAL A 99 -15.31 -9.94 21.26
C VAL A 99 -15.12 -11.36 20.71
N PRO A 100 -16.22 -12.12 20.49
CA PRO A 100 -16.12 -13.44 19.87
C PRO A 100 -15.42 -13.40 18.51
N GLY A 101 -14.43 -14.27 18.32
CA GLY A 101 -13.64 -14.34 17.08
C GLY A 101 -12.36 -13.52 17.11
N VAL A 102 -12.14 -12.67 18.12
CA VAL A 102 -10.82 -12.05 18.35
C VAL A 102 -9.87 -13.11 18.90
N GLY A 103 -8.76 -13.36 18.18
CA GLY A 103 -7.71 -14.28 18.62
C GLY A 103 -6.66 -13.59 19.48
N VAL A 104 -6.19 -12.42 19.02
CA VAL A 104 -5.23 -11.57 19.72
C VAL A 104 -5.68 -10.12 19.63
N ALA A 105 -5.67 -9.40 20.75
CA ALA A 105 -5.85 -7.95 20.80
C ALA A 105 -4.61 -7.35 21.49
N ALA A 106 -3.68 -6.83 20.70
CA ALA A 106 -2.42 -6.27 21.17
C ALA A 106 -2.51 -4.73 21.30
N PRO A 107 -2.63 -4.20 22.53
CA PRO A 107 -2.66 -2.77 22.77
C PRO A 107 -1.25 -2.18 22.64
N ILE A 108 -1.17 -0.94 22.16
CA ILE A 108 0.05 -0.14 22.21
C ILE A 108 -0.27 1.27 22.68
N ALA A 109 0.50 1.74 23.67
CA ALA A 109 0.46 3.09 24.20
C ALA A 109 1.73 3.84 23.76
N MET A 110 1.59 4.83 22.89
CA MET A 110 2.71 5.68 22.52
C MET A 110 2.91 6.71 23.64
N ILE A 111 4.12 6.78 24.20
CA ILE A 111 4.42 7.66 25.33
C ILE A 111 4.97 8.99 24.81
N GLY A 112 5.99 8.94 23.94
CA GLY A 112 6.63 10.13 23.37
C GLY A 112 8.13 9.92 23.17
N TYR A 113 8.78 10.93 22.59
CA TYR A 113 10.23 10.95 22.43
C TYR A 113 10.91 11.33 23.74
N SER A 114 11.80 10.46 24.20
CA SER A 114 12.88 10.81 25.12
C SER A 114 14.16 10.99 24.30
N THR A 115 15.06 11.87 24.70
CA THR A 115 16.33 12.07 24.01
C THR A 115 17.46 11.54 24.87
N MET A 116 18.39 10.82 24.24
CA MET A 116 19.55 10.26 24.92
C MET A 116 20.83 10.76 24.24
N SER A 117 21.76 11.28 25.04
CA SER A 117 23.09 11.64 24.54
C SER A 117 23.96 10.39 24.41
N LEU A 118 24.38 10.10 23.19
CA LEU A 118 25.39 9.09 22.88
C LEU A 118 26.78 9.73 22.96
N HIS A 119 27.73 9.00 23.53
CA HIS A 119 29.13 9.39 23.51
C HIS A 119 29.80 8.88 22.23
N VAL A 120 30.31 9.81 21.44
CA VAL A 120 31.12 9.53 20.27
C VAL A 120 32.59 9.60 20.69
N PRO A 121 33.31 8.46 20.77
CA PRO A 121 34.71 8.45 21.15
C PRO A 121 35.56 9.07 20.04
N VAL A 122 36.30 10.11 20.37
CA VAL A 122 37.26 10.78 19.49
C VAL A 122 38.65 10.53 20.04
N ASP A 123 39.47 9.76 19.33
CA ASP A 123 40.86 9.58 19.70
C ASP A 123 41.67 10.81 19.29
N VAL A 124 42.25 11.49 20.27
CA VAL A 124 43.10 12.67 20.07
C VAL A 124 44.56 12.41 20.44
N THR A 125 44.94 11.15 20.67
CA THR A 125 46.29 10.75 21.10
C THR A 125 47.37 11.28 20.16
N ASP A 126 47.19 11.10 18.85
CA ASP A 126 48.16 11.49 17.83
C ASP A 126 48.10 13.00 17.52
N ALA A 127 47.02 13.68 17.96
CA ALA A 127 46.90 15.12 17.85
C ALA A 127 47.77 15.86 18.87
N VAL A 128 48.20 15.20 19.95
CA VAL A 128 49.05 15.80 21.01
C VAL A 128 50.51 15.83 20.58
N ASP A 129 51.11 17.02 20.59
CA ASP A 129 52.55 17.19 20.44
C ASP A 129 53.25 17.01 21.79
N ARG A 130 53.98 15.91 21.98
CA ARG A 130 54.68 15.65 23.24
C ARG A 130 55.87 16.58 23.48
N SER A 131 56.33 17.34 22.47
CA SER A 131 57.42 18.31 22.63
C SER A 131 56.97 19.58 23.36
N LEU A 132 55.69 19.97 23.23
CA LEU A 132 55.16 21.20 23.80
C LEU A 132 54.82 21.06 25.29
N ASP A 133 55.09 22.10 26.07
CA ASP A 133 54.76 22.11 27.50
C ASP A 133 53.26 22.37 27.75
N ARG A 134 52.62 23.16 26.89
CA ARG A 134 51.18 23.46 26.90
C ARG A 134 50.63 23.54 25.49
N GLN A 135 49.45 22.98 25.29
CA GLN A 135 48.74 23.03 24.01
C GLN A 135 47.23 22.85 24.22
N VAL A 136 46.44 23.26 23.23
CA VAL A 136 45.02 22.97 23.17
C VAL A 136 44.70 22.26 21.86
N ILE A 137 43.97 21.16 21.92
CA ILE A 137 43.39 20.51 20.74
C ILE A 137 41.96 21.01 20.61
N ARG A 138 41.67 21.70 19.50
CA ARG A 138 40.32 22.06 19.07
C ARG A 138 39.70 20.88 18.33
N VAL A 139 38.48 20.53 18.71
CA VAL A 139 37.69 19.44 18.12
C VAL A 139 36.45 20.05 17.47
N ASP A 140 36.54 20.28 16.16
CA ASP A 140 35.45 20.83 15.35
C ASP A 140 34.57 19.67 14.88
N THR A 141 33.33 19.59 15.37
CA THR A 141 32.39 18.51 15.00
C THR A 141 31.38 19.01 13.99
N THR A 142 31.28 18.35 12.85
CA THR A 142 30.18 18.52 11.87
C THR A 142 29.24 17.33 11.98
N TYR A 143 27.94 17.59 12.11
CA TYR A 143 26.90 16.56 11.94
C TYR A 143 26.38 16.53 10.50
N GLU A 144 26.09 15.32 10.03
CA GLU A 144 25.48 15.07 8.73
C GLU A 144 24.29 14.11 8.91
N ALA A 145 23.18 14.41 8.24
CA ALA A 145 21.98 13.58 8.22
C ALA A 145 21.33 13.61 6.82
N GLU A 146 20.26 12.83 6.64
CA GLU A 146 19.45 12.84 5.41
C GLU A 146 20.28 12.55 4.16
N ARG A 147 21.10 11.50 4.23
CA ARG A 147 22.07 11.06 3.22
C ARG A 147 23.17 12.09 2.92
N GLY A 148 23.45 12.96 3.89
CA GLY A 148 24.44 14.03 3.76
C GLY A 148 23.89 15.31 3.11
N LEU A 149 22.57 15.37 2.88
CA LEU A 149 21.91 16.57 2.35
C LEU A 149 21.78 17.68 3.40
N SER A 150 21.70 17.30 4.68
CA SER A 150 21.69 18.26 5.79
C SER A 150 23.01 18.21 6.55
N ARG A 151 23.64 19.37 6.73
CA ARG A 151 24.94 19.52 7.42
C ARG A 151 24.96 20.73 8.33
N ALA A 152 25.46 20.56 9.55
CA ALA A 152 25.66 21.66 10.48
C ALA A 152 26.92 21.48 11.33
N ASP A 153 27.63 22.59 11.57
CA ASP A 153 28.81 22.61 12.44
C ASP A 153 28.38 22.91 13.88
N ALA A 154 28.88 22.10 14.82
CA ALA A 154 28.67 22.28 16.25
C ALA A 154 29.66 23.27 16.85
N ALA A 155 29.33 23.78 18.04
CA ALA A 155 30.28 24.49 18.87
C ALA A 155 31.54 23.61 19.12
N PRO A 156 32.75 24.19 19.03
CA PRO A 156 33.97 23.42 19.16
C PRO A 156 34.14 22.85 20.57
N GLY A 157 34.64 21.62 20.63
CA GLY A 157 35.19 21.02 21.84
C GLY A 157 36.66 21.39 22.03
N TRP A 158 37.12 21.41 23.28
CA TRP A 158 38.48 21.82 23.61
C TRP A 158 39.15 20.83 24.57
N VAL A 159 40.38 20.45 24.24
CA VAL A 159 41.21 19.57 25.08
C VAL A 159 42.50 20.31 25.42
N TYR A 160 42.60 20.82 26.64
CA TYR A 160 43.82 21.43 27.15
C TYR A 160 44.76 20.35 27.68
N VAL A 161 45.98 20.32 27.14
CA VAL A 161 47.02 19.36 27.53
C VAL A 161 48.24 20.12 28.04
N THR A 162 48.67 19.79 29.25
CA THR A 162 49.84 20.42 29.89
C THR A 162 50.76 19.37 30.51
N LYS A 163 52.07 19.60 30.48
CA LYS A 163 53.07 18.82 31.23
C LYS A 163 53.17 19.21 32.70
N ASN A 164 52.61 20.38 33.06
CA ASN A 164 52.51 20.78 34.45
C ASN A 164 51.52 19.86 35.18
N SER A 165 51.78 19.58 36.46
CA SER A 165 50.87 18.76 37.25
C SER A 165 49.51 19.43 37.36
N VAL A 166 48.44 18.65 37.17
CA VAL A 166 47.06 19.11 37.32
C VAL A 166 46.48 18.46 38.58
N ILE A 167 45.84 19.27 39.41
CA ILE A 167 45.11 18.81 40.60
C ILE A 167 43.61 18.95 40.35
N TYR A 168 42.86 17.92 40.72
CA TYR A 168 41.44 17.80 40.44
C TYR A 168 40.61 17.91 41.72
N PRO A 169 39.40 18.47 41.67
CA PRO A 169 38.53 18.54 42.85
C PRO A 169 38.07 17.13 43.26
N SER A 170 38.17 16.82 44.56
CA SER A 170 37.51 15.68 45.21
C SER A 170 36.08 16.09 45.61
N PHE A 171 35.11 15.20 45.43
CA PHE A 171 33.69 15.58 45.38
C PHE A 171 33.09 15.85 46.77
N GLU A 172 33.04 17.12 47.20
CA GLU A 172 32.17 17.61 48.29
C GLU A 172 31.47 18.92 47.86
N PRO A 173 30.15 18.92 47.62
CA PRO A 173 29.44 20.08 47.09
C PRO A 173 29.06 21.03 48.22
N SER A 174 29.82 22.10 48.43
CA SER A 174 29.39 23.21 49.29
C SER A 174 29.91 24.54 48.74
N PRO A 175 29.10 25.36 48.05
CA PRO A 175 29.56 26.60 47.43
C PRO A 175 30.21 27.59 48.42
N ASP A 176 29.90 27.44 49.71
CA ASP A 176 30.38 28.32 50.79
C ASP A 176 31.61 27.78 51.54
N ARG A 177 32.20 26.65 51.11
CA ARG A 177 33.37 26.04 51.77
C ARG A 177 34.55 25.90 50.81
N PRO A 178 35.78 25.79 51.31
CA PRO A 178 36.89 25.32 50.49
C PRO A 178 36.63 23.91 49.98
N GLY A 179 36.93 23.67 48.70
CA GLY A 179 36.82 22.34 48.09
C GLY A 179 38.14 21.60 48.25
N ARG A 180 38.09 20.30 48.61
CA ARG A 180 39.28 19.45 48.70
C ARG A 180 39.71 18.97 47.31
N TYR A 181 41.01 18.89 47.05
CA TYR A 181 41.59 18.46 45.78
C TYR A 181 42.43 17.18 45.92
N THR A 182 42.83 16.57 44.80
CA THR A 182 43.62 15.32 44.73
C THR A 182 45.01 15.41 45.37
N ASP A 183 45.50 16.62 45.63
CA ASP A 183 46.72 16.88 46.39
C ASP A 183 46.50 16.86 47.92
N GLY A 184 45.27 16.62 48.36
CA GLY A 184 44.87 16.60 49.75
C GLY A 184 44.67 17.99 50.37
N ARG A 185 44.85 19.07 49.60
CA ARG A 185 44.67 20.45 50.07
C ARG A 185 43.26 20.95 49.78
N GLU A 186 42.87 22.00 50.48
CA GLU A 186 41.60 22.69 50.29
C GLU A 186 41.83 24.06 49.65
N TYR A 187 41.01 24.38 48.65
CA TYR A 187 41.11 25.62 47.89
C TYR A 187 39.80 26.40 47.96
N PRO A 188 39.84 27.74 48.04
CA PRO A 188 38.63 28.54 48.03
C PRO A 188 37.89 28.39 46.69
N PRO A 189 36.56 28.58 46.70
CA PRO A 189 35.78 28.64 45.47
C PRO A 189 36.34 29.69 44.51
N PHE A 190 36.44 29.36 43.23
CA PHE A 190 36.86 30.25 42.16
C PHE A 190 35.72 30.43 41.16
N ASP A 191 35.33 31.68 40.92
CA ASP A 191 34.30 32.01 39.94
C ASP A 191 34.93 32.14 38.54
N CYS A 192 34.62 31.17 37.67
CA CYS A 192 35.01 31.20 36.27
C CYS A 192 34.13 32.14 35.41
N GLY A 193 33.13 32.79 36.00
CA GLY A 193 32.19 33.69 35.31
C GLY A 193 30.89 33.02 34.87
N GLY A 194 30.52 31.88 35.46
CA GLY A 194 29.34 31.09 35.09
C GLY A 194 29.01 30.06 36.17
N GLY A 195 27.99 30.36 36.99
CA GLY A 195 27.75 29.72 38.30
C GLY A 195 27.33 28.25 38.30
N LEU A 196 27.22 27.72 39.55
CA LEU A 196 26.88 26.37 40.08
C LEU A 196 28.02 25.43 40.45
N PHE A 197 29.24 25.53 39.88
CA PHE A 197 30.36 24.64 40.25
C PHE A 197 31.67 25.41 40.52
N PRO A 198 31.93 25.84 41.76
CA PRO A 198 33.00 26.80 42.06
C PRO A 198 34.41 26.20 42.19
N TYR A 199 34.65 24.98 41.71
CA TYR A 199 35.93 24.28 41.85
C TYR A 199 36.45 23.80 40.50
N PRO A 200 37.09 24.66 39.69
CA PRO A 200 37.73 24.25 38.45
C PRO A 200 38.94 23.35 38.72
N ASP A 201 39.38 22.61 37.70
CA ASP A 201 40.68 21.96 37.71
C ASP A 201 41.79 23.01 37.91
N ARG A 202 42.91 22.66 38.55
CA ARG A 202 44.01 23.62 38.77
C ARG A 202 45.31 23.09 38.22
N GLU A 203 46.05 23.94 37.53
CA GLU A 203 47.40 23.66 37.05
C GLU A 203 48.43 24.16 38.06
N VAL A 204 49.43 23.35 38.37
CA VAL A 204 50.55 23.69 39.25
C VAL A 204 51.69 24.25 38.39
N LEU A 205 51.98 25.54 38.53
CA LEU A 205 53.04 26.22 37.80
C LEU A 205 54.43 25.79 38.33
N PRO A 206 55.52 26.01 37.55
CA PRO A 206 56.88 25.62 37.95
C PRO A 206 57.37 26.24 39.27
N ASP A 207 56.81 27.37 39.69
CA ASP A 207 57.08 28.04 40.97
C ASP A 207 56.31 27.44 42.16
N GLY A 208 55.50 26.39 41.92
CA GLY A 208 54.67 25.72 42.91
C GLY A 208 53.32 26.42 43.18
N THR A 209 53.03 27.54 42.51
CA THR A 209 51.73 28.20 42.62
C THR A 209 50.67 27.43 41.83
N THR A 210 49.39 27.52 42.24
CA THR A 210 48.29 26.81 41.56
C THR A 210 47.30 27.79 40.97
N VAL A 211 47.00 27.64 39.68
CA VAL A 211 46.09 28.52 38.93
C VAL A 211 44.89 27.74 38.41
N PRO A 212 43.68 28.32 38.44
CA PRO A 212 42.47 27.65 37.95
C PRO A 212 42.48 27.53 36.41
N VAL A 213 41.97 26.43 35.90
CA VAL A 213 41.70 26.20 34.47
C VAL A 213 40.20 26.27 34.27
N CYS A 214 39.72 27.45 33.85
CA CYS A 214 38.30 27.67 33.62
C CYS A 214 37.90 27.09 32.25
N PRO A 215 36.88 26.22 32.20
CA PRO A 215 36.44 25.66 30.94
C PRO A 215 35.68 26.70 30.12
N THR A 216 35.55 26.47 28.82
CA THR A 216 34.78 27.36 27.93
C THR A 216 33.27 27.14 28.02
N ASP A 217 32.82 26.06 28.66
CA ASP A 217 31.40 25.77 28.84
C ASP A 217 30.86 26.53 30.06
N GLN A 218 29.74 27.25 29.87
CA GLN A 218 29.00 27.83 30.99
C GLN A 218 28.21 26.69 31.64
N SER A 219 28.88 25.91 32.48
CA SER A 219 28.26 24.80 33.18
C SER A 219 27.31 25.32 34.26
N ALA A 220 26.02 25.34 33.92
CA ALA A 220 24.86 25.09 34.80
C ALA A 220 24.10 26.25 35.49
N GLY A 221 24.55 27.50 35.48
CA GLY A 221 23.78 28.62 36.06
C GLY A 221 22.92 29.38 35.05
N ASP A 222 21.64 29.00 34.90
CA ASP A 222 20.65 29.54 33.95
C ASP A 222 21.05 29.38 32.47
N LEU A 223 20.39 28.45 31.77
CA LEU A 223 20.24 28.59 30.32
C LEU A 223 19.67 30.00 30.10
N ARG A 224 20.47 30.92 29.53
CA ARG A 224 19.99 32.27 29.19
C ARG A 224 18.76 32.11 28.30
N ALA A 225 17.81 33.04 28.40
CA ALA A 225 16.64 33.04 27.51
C ALA A 225 17.10 32.91 26.04
N GLY A 226 16.74 31.80 25.40
CA GLY A 226 17.13 31.49 24.01
C GLY A 226 18.25 30.47 23.81
N GLN A 227 18.95 30.00 24.86
CA GLN A 227 19.92 28.89 24.74
C GLN A 227 19.25 27.53 24.94
N THR A 228 19.61 26.58 24.08
CA THR A 228 19.11 25.20 24.12
C THR A 228 20.24 24.24 24.49
N ARG A 229 19.94 23.08 25.06
CA ARG A 229 20.92 21.98 25.18
C ARG A 229 21.11 21.25 23.84
N SER A 230 21.16 22.00 22.75
CA SER A 230 21.33 21.48 21.40
C SER A 230 22.76 20.97 21.20
N ASP A 231 22.90 19.86 20.47
CA ASP A 231 24.21 19.36 20.05
C ASP A 231 25.02 20.41 19.25
N LEU A 232 24.37 21.41 18.64
CA LEU A 232 25.04 22.52 17.94
C LEU A 232 25.60 23.59 18.90
N GLU A 233 24.98 23.75 20.06
CA GLU A 233 25.27 24.86 20.99
C GLU A 233 26.06 24.40 22.22
N ARG A 234 26.40 23.11 22.31
CA ARG A 234 27.00 22.48 23.50
C ARG A 234 28.53 22.40 23.40
N PRO A 235 29.29 23.41 23.86
CA PRO A 235 30.73 23.27 24.02
C PRO A 235 31.04 22.25 25.12
N TRP A 236 32.24 21.67 25.06
CA TRP A 236 32.74 20.76 26.08
C TRP A 236 34.26 20.91 26.25
N TRP A 237 34.75 20.65 27.46
CA TRP A 237 36.14 20.92 27.85
C TRP A 237 36.79 19.73 28.55
N TYR A 238 38.06 19.44 28.20
CA TYR A 238 38.89 18.45 28.90
C TYR A 238 40.22 19.06 29.36
N THR A 239 40.56 18.87 30.63
CA THR A 239 41.88 19.18 31.17
C THR A 239 42.70 17.89 31.35
N VAL A 240 43.87 17.83 30.71
CA VAL A 240 44.70 16.63 30.64
C VAL A 240 46.12 16.94 31.10
N HIS A 241 46.62 16.13 32.03
CA HIS A 241 48.02 16.12 32.43
C HIS A 241 48.79 15.09 31.57
N LEU A 242 49.76 15.57 30.79
CA LEU A 242 50.70 14.74 30.06
C LEU A 242 51.89 14.43 30.97
N ARG A 243 51.97 13.18 31.42
CA ARG A 243 53.00 12.75 32.38
C ARG A 243 54.37 12.63 31.68
N PRO A 244 55.47 12.68 32.45
CA PRO A 244 56.82 12.49 31.91
C PRO A 244 57.04 11.13 31.21
N ASP A 245 56.28 10.10 31.60
CA ASP A 245 56.30 8.76 30.98
C ASP A 245 55.48 8.67 29.68
N GLY A 246 54.91 9.81 29.21
CA GLY A 246 54.16 9.91 27.97
C GLY A 246 52.69 9.49 28.05
N ARG A 247 52.21 9.09 29.24
CA ARG A 247 50.81 8.72 29.49
C ARG A 247 49.96 9.94 29.87
N PHE A 248 48.65 9.81 29.67
CA PHE A 248 47.68 10.88 29.92
C PHE A 248 46.93 10.64 31.21
N GLU A 249 46.66 11.71 31.97
CA GLU A 249 45.88 11.68 33.19
C GLU A 249 44.78 12.75 33.13
N THR A 250 43.56 12.40 33.55
CA THR A 250 42.36 13.27 33.45
C THR A 250 41.55 13.25 34.75
N GLY A 251 40.85 14.36 35.05
CA GLY A 251 40.00 14.51 36.24
C GLY A 251 38.57 14.02 36.09
N SER A 252 37.85 13.88 37.23
CA SER A 252 36.46 13.39 37.29
C SER A 252 35.43 14.21 36.51
N ARG A 253 35.72 15.48 36.21
CA ARG A 253 34.83 16.35 35.43
C ARG A 253 35.01 16.19 33.92
N SER A 254 36.11 15.58 33.51
CA SER A 254 36.62 15.63 32.14
C SER A 254 37.28 14.29 31.74
N GLY A 255 36.72 13.15 32.17
CA GLY A 255 37.45 11.87 32.12
C GLY A 255 36.72 10.74 31.38
N PRO A 256 37.38 10.02 30.45
CA PRO A 256 36.77 8.97 29.63
C PRO A 256 36.71 7.62 30.34
N GLY A 257 35.77 7.40 31.27
CA GLY A 257 35.54 6.06 31.85
C GLY A 257 36.72 5.43 32.62
N ALA A 258 37.86 6.14 32.74
CA ALA A 258 38.95 5.78 33.61
C ALA A 258 38.66 6.32 35.02
N PRO A 259 38.95 5.56 36.09
CA PRO A 259 38.88 6.07 37.46
C PRO A 259 39.78 7.31 37.60
N LEU A 260 39.30 8.29 38.37
CA LEU A 260 40.03 9.50 38.79
C LEU A 260 41.55 9.29 38.92
N GLY A 261 42.35 10.06 38.17
CA GLY A 261 43.81 10.11 38.34
C GLY A 261 44.58 8.88 37.87
N ARG A 262 43.97 7.95 37.12
CA ARG A 262 44.71 6.80 36.54
C ARG A 262 45.30 7.15 35.17
N PRO A 263 46.62 7.00 34.97
CA PRO A 263 47.25 7.23 33.68
C PRO A 263 46.78 6.23 32.62
N VAL A 264 46.54 6.70 31.39
CA VAL A 264 46.15 5.91 30.22
C VAL A 264 47.10 6.16 29.04
N ASP A 265 47.27 5.15 28.19
CA ASP A 265 48.15 5.25 27.01
C ASP A 265 47.50 5.99 25.83
N ARG A 266 46.17 5.93 25.72
CA ARG A 266 45.38 6.60 24.67
C ARG A 266 44.48 7.67 25.26
N LEU A 267 44.51 8.86 24.68
CA LEU A 267 43.64 9.98 25.03
C LEU A 267 42.40 9.97 24.12
N VAL A 268 41.34 9.31 24.58
CA VAL A 268 40.04 9.28 23.89
C VAL A 268 39.08 10.22 24.61
N VAL A 269 38.63 11.27 23.94
CA VAL A 269 37.64 12.22 24.46
C VAL A 269 36.24 11.89 23.95
N ARG A 270 35.19 12.42 24.60
CA ARG A 270 33.80 12.12 24.24
C ARG A 270 33.15 13.35 23.63
N ALA A 271 32.89 13.31 22.33
CA ALA A 271 31.90 14.17 21.70
C ALA A 271 30.49 13.63 22.02
N PHE A 272 29.46 14.47 21.87
CA PHE A 272 28.08 14.12 22.19
C PHE A 272 27.23 14.11 20.92
N ALA A 273 26.39 13.11 20.74
CA ALA A 273 25.36 13.12 19.71
C ALA A 273 24.03 12.72 20.35
N THR A 274 23.01 13.57 20.24
CA THR A 274 21.71 13.31 20.85
C THR A 274 20.80 12.59 19.86
N VAL A 275 20.33 11.41 20.26
CA VAL A 275 19.40 10.60 19.46
C VAL A 275 18.02 10.59 20.14
N PRO A 276 16.93 10.89 19.42
CA PRO A 276 15.59 10.75 19.96
C PRO A 276 15.12 9.30 19.89
N PHE A 277 14.56 8.81 20.98
CA PHE A 277 13.97 7.48 21.11
C PHE A 277 12.48 7.59 21.39
N LEU A 278 11.69 7.06 20.48
CA LEU A 278 10.25 6.95 20.68
C LEU A 278 9.97 5.80 21.65
N LEU A 279 9.47 6.14 22.83
CA LEU A 279 9.05 5.19 23.85
C LEU A 279 7.59 4.81 23.63
N ALA A 280 7.32 3.52 23.62
CA ALA A 280 5.97 2.96 23.63
C ALA A 280 5.84 1.90 24.73
N ALA A 281 4.61 1.61 25.14
CA ALA A 281 4.31 0.54 26.06
C ALA A 281 3.36 -0.46 25.41
N VAL A 282 3.61 -1.75 25.63
CA VAL A 282 2.87 -2.86 25.03
C VAL A 282 2.51 -3.88 26.11
N ASP A 283 1.45 -4.64 25.87
CA ASP A 283 1.19 -5.86 26.65
C ASP A 283 2.11 -6.99 26.11
N PRO A 284 3.12 -7.44 26.86
CA PRO A 284 4.16 -8.31 26.30
C PRO A 284 3.63 -9.67 25.81
N ASP A 285 2.57 -10.21 26.42
CA ASP A 285 1.99 -11.49 26.02
C ASP A 285 1.13 -11.38 24.75
N SER A 286 0.39 -10.29 24.58
CA SER A 286 -0.32 -10.04 23.33
C SER A 286 0.63 -9.65 22.20
N GLU A 287 1.70 -8.91 22.49
CA GLU A 287 2.73 -8.56 21.50
C GLU A 287 3.50 -9.81 21.04
N GLU A 288 3.81 -10.73 21.94
CA GLU A 288 4.39 -12.03 21.59
C GLU A 288 3.50 -12.82 20.63
N ARG A 289 2.19 -12.91 20.91
CA ARG A 289 1.26 -13.64 20.04
C ARG A 289 1.02 -12.94 18.70
N LEU A 290 1.23 -11.63 18.61
CA LEU A 290 1.02 -10.86 17.38
C LEU A 290 2.25 -10.89 16.46
N VAL A 291 3.44 -10.62 17.01
CA VAL A 291 4.67 -10.37 16.23
C VAL A 291 5.88 -11.18 16.73
N GLY A 292 5.76 -12.00 17.77
CA GLY A 292 6.87 -12.84 18.26
C GLY A 292 7.99 -12.04 18.94
N LEU A 293 7.65 -10.98 19.71
CA LEU A 293 8.61 -10.07 20.34
C LEU A 293 9.69 -10.78 21.20
N ARG A 294 9.32 -11.82 21.97
CA ARG A 294 10.27 -12.60 22.78
C ARG A 294 11.22 -13.38 21.89
N GLY A 295 10.71 -14.01 20.83
CA GLY A 295 11.52 -14.70 19.82
C GLY A 295 12.50 -13.78 19.08
N ALA A 296 12.18 -12.49 18.97
CA ALA A 296 13.04 -11.48 18.36
C ALA A 296 14.11 -10.89 19.33
N THR A 297 14.12 -11.29 20.61
CA THR A 297 15.12 -10.80 21.57
C THR A 297 16.49 -11.41 21.28
N VAL A 298 17.51 -10.57 21.07
CA VAL A 298 18.87 -10.97 20.68
C VAL A 298 19.92 -10.80 21.78
N ALA A 299 19.63 -10.02 22.82
CA ALA A 299 20.50 -9.85 23.98
C ALA A 299 19.69 -9.52 25.24
N GLY A 300 20.24 -9.82 26.43
CA GLY A 300 19.54 -9.63 27.71
C GLY A 300 18.31 -10.53 27.84
N ARG A 301 17.25 -10.03 28.49
CA ARG A 301 15.98 -10.75 28.64
C ARG A 301 14.83 -10.04 27.92
N ALA A 302 13.84 -10.81 27.50
CA ALA A 302 12.61 -10.27 26.93
C ALA A 302 11.76 -9.55 27.99
N LEU A 303 10.87 -8.67 27.51
CA LEU A 303 9.88 -7.98 28.34
C LEU A 303 8.77 -8.95 28.80
N THR A 304 8.31 -8.77 30.04
CA THR A 304 7.28 -9.61 30.67
C THR A 304 6.22 -8.76 31.38
N GLY A 305 5.00 -9.26 31.54
CA GLY A 305 3.95 -8.54 32.28
C GLY A 305 4.24 -8.37 33.78
N ALA A 306 5.21 -9.11 34.31
CA ALA A 306 5.70 -8.99 35.68
C ALA A 306 6.68 -7.82 35.86
N ASP A 307 7.14 -7.19 34.77
CA ASP A 307 8.05 -6.05 34.84
C ASP A 307 7.37 -4.84 35.46
N ARG A 308 7.90 -4.39 36.60
CA ARG A 308 7.43 -3.24 37.39
C ARG A 308 8.59 -2.25 37.60
N PRO A 309 8.30 -0.95 37.79
CA PRO A 309 9.33 0.01 38.12
C PRO A 309 9.96 -0.32 39.48
N THR A 310 11.26 -0.07 39.62
CA THR A 310 12.02 -0.25 40.86
C THR A 310 12.48 1.10 41.40
N ASP A 311 12.29 1.33 42.70
CA ASP A 311 12.74 2.56 43.36
C ASP A 311 14.14 2.37 43.97
N THR A 312 15.04 3.33 43.77
CA THR A 312 16.36 3.39 44.43
C THR A 312 16.28 4.26 45.68
N PRO A 313 16.93 3.88 46.79
CA PRO A 313 16.92 4.66 48.01
C PRO A 313 17.70 5.97 47.84
N THR A 314 17.18 7.05 48.44
CA THR A 314 17.95 8.30 48.60
C THR A 314 19.16 8.03 49.50
N THR A 315 20.35 8.43 49.06
CA THR A 315 21.57 8.42 49.88
C THR A 315 22.11 9.85 50.03
N ALA A 316 23.10 10.08 50.90
CA ALA A 316 23.68 11.41 51.13
C ALA A 316 24.15 12.13 49.85
N ASN A 317 24.42 11.38 48.78
CA ASN A 317 24.96 11.89 47.51
C ASN A 317 24.06 11.61 46.29
N ILE A 318 22.93 10.90 46.43
CA ILE A 318 22.10 10.47 45.29
C ILE A 318 20.62 10.60 45.63
N THR A 319 19.88 11.37 44.82
CA THR A 319 18.42 11.48 44.87
C THR A 319 17.76 10.16 44.46
N ALA A 320 16.70 9.75 45.15
CA ALA A 320 15.91 8.58 44.77
C ALA A 320 15.50 8.62 43.29
N GLN A 321 15.54 7.47 42.62
CA GLN A 321 15.08 7.29 41.25
C GLN A 321 14.04 6.17 41.17
N ARG A 322 13.02 6.36 40.33
CA ARG A 322 12.07 5.34 39.90
C ARG A 322 12.45 4.87 38.50
N ILE A 323 12.96 3.64 38.42
CA ILE A 323 13.54 3.07 37.20
C ILE A 323 12.51 2.16 36.51
N PHE A 324 12.15 2.50 35.28
CA PHE A 324 11.25 1.72 34.43
C PHE A 324 12.05 0.74 33.55
N PRO A 325 11.75 -0.58 33.60
CA PRO A 325 12.37 -1.54 32.70
C PRO A 325 11.85 -1.35 31.27
N ALA A 326 12.75 -1.38 30.28
CA ALA A 326 12.40 -1.32 28.87
C ALA A 326 13.26 -2.30 28.06
N VAL A 327 12.76 -2.81 26.94
CA VAL A 327 13.56 -3.46 25.91
C VAL A 327 13.81 -2.46 24.78
N ALA A 328 15.04 -2.41 24.28
CA ALA A 328 15.43 -1.50 23.22
C ALA A 328 15.60 -2.24 21.89
N SER A 329 15.37 -1.58 20.78
CA SER A 329 15.77 -2.10 19.47
C SER A 329 17.29 -2.24 19.42
N SER A 330 17.79 -3.27 18.75
CA SER A 330 19.22 -3.47 18.47
C SER A 330 19.77 -2.47 17.43
N ARG A 331 18.90 -1.70 16.79
CA ARG A 331 19.22 -0.67 15.79
C ARG A 331 18.47 0.63 16.07
N ALA A 332 19.10 1.78 15.82
CA ALA A 332 18.47 3.08 16.04
C ALA A 332 17.68 3.62 14.83
N TYR A 333 17.88 3.11 13.61
CA TYR A 333 17.20 3.57 12.38
C TYR A 333 17.20 5.10 12.16
N VAL A 334 18.23 5.78 12.64
CA VAL A 334 18.44 7.22 12.43
C VAL A 334 19.62 7.41 11.50
N ASP A 335 19.49 8.22 10.45
CA ASP A 335 20.60 8.58 9.58
C ASP A 335 21.36 9.77 10.15
N LEU A 336 22.33 9.48 11.02
CA LEU A 336 23.14 10.46 11.74
C LEU A 336 24.62 10.06 11.71
N LYS A 337 25.42 10.95 11.12
CA LYS A 337 26.88 10.82 11.07
C LYS A 337 27.53 12.01 11.75
N ALA A 338 28.71 11.76 12.33
CA ALA A 338 29.55 12.80 12.90
C ALA A 338 30.94 12.73 12.28
N ALA A 339 31.44 13.88 11.86
CA ALA A 339 32.81 14.07 11.39
C ALA A 339 33.50 15.09 12.30
N THR A 340 34.65 14.76 12.84
CA THR A 340 35.43 15.64 13.71
C THR A 340 36.76 15.97 13.08
N ARG A 341 37.08 17.26 12.97
CA ARG A 341 38.41 17.74 12.59
C ARG A 341 39.17 18.19 13.83
N LEU A 342 40.41 17.76 13.94
CA LEU A 342 41.29 18.10 15.05
C LEU A 342 42.27 19.17 14.59
N SER A 343 42.37 20.25 15.37
CA SER A 343 43.36 21.31 15.15
C SER A 343 44.16 21.56 16.42
N ARG A 344 45.49 21.61 16.32
CA ARG A 344 46.38 21.91 17.45
C ARG A 344 46.65 23.42 17.52
N LEU A 345 46.39 24.00 18.69
CA LEU A 345 46.76 25.36 19.08
C LEU A 345 47.97 25.29 20.01
N ALA A 346 49.12 25.80 19.56
CA ALA A 346 50.34 25.80 20.35
C ALA A 346 50.33 26.95 21.38
N SER A 347 50.57 26.62 22.65
CA SER A 347 50.82 27.59 23.73
C SER A 347 49.77 28.68 24.00
N PRO A 348 48.44 28.46 23.90
CA PRO A 348 47.48 29.46 24.36
C PRO A 348 47.54 29.58 25.89
N GLN A 349 47.66 30.79 26.42
CA GLN A 349 47.55 31.04 27.86
C GLN A 349 46.07 30.93 28.26
N VAL A 350 45.68 29.78 28.82
CA VAL A 350 44.30 29.50 29.28
C VAL A 350 44.18 29.44 30.80
N SER A 351 45.27 29.07 31.48
CA SER A 351 45.36 28.98 32.93
C SER A 351 45.27 30.37 33.58
N GLY A 352 44.41 30.52 34.59
CA GLY A 352 44.21 31.77 35.32
C GLY A 352 43.29 32.80 34.65
N LEU A 353 42.67 32.45 33.51
CA LEU A 353 41.70 33.30 32.82
C LEU A 353 40.26 32.90 33.20
N SER A 354 39.30 33.85 33.06
CA SER A 354 37.87 33.54 33.12
C SER A 354 37.40 32.79 31.87
N SER A 355 36.27 32.09 31.93
CA SER A 355 35.72 31.32 30.81
C SER A 355 35.53 32.15 29.53
N ASP A 356 35.11 33.41 29.67
CA ASP A 356 34.95 34.33 28.53
C ASP A 356 36.30 34.75 27.91
N ALA A 357 37.32 34.97 28.75
CA ALA A 357 38.66 35.28 28.27
C ALA A 357 39.32 34.07 27.60
N VAL A 358 39.15 32.85 28.15
CA VAL A 358 39.60 31.60 27.51
C VAL A 358 38.93 31.42 26.15
N ARG A 359 37.61 31.56 26.07
CA ARG A 359 36.86 31.45 24.82
C ARG A 359 37.36 32.44 23.76
N THR A 360 37.61 33.69 24.16
CA THR A 360 38.13 34.74 23.26
C THR A 360 39.54 34.40 22.77
N ALA A 361 40.43 33.97 23.67
CA ALA A 361 41.81 33.61 23.35
C ALA A 361 41.87 32.42 22.38
N LEU A 362 41.06 31.39 22.60
CA LEU A 362 41.05 30.18 21.77
C LEU A 362 40.41 30.43 20.39
N THR A 363 39.36 31.25 20.33
CA THR A 363 38.69 31.58 19.06
C THR A 363 39.60 32.40 18.14
N ALA A 364 40.43 33.28 18.71
CA ALA A 364 41.38 34.10 17.94
C ALA A 364 42.65 33.33 17.51
N SER A 365 42.89 32.14 18.05
CA SER A 365 44.12 31.38 17.81
C SER A 365 44.05 30.58 16.50
N ALA A 366 45.08 30.72 15.67
CA ALA A 366 45.23 29.88 14.47
C ALA A 366 45.66 28.46 14.86
N GLY A 367 45.04 27.45 14.24
CA GLY A 367 45.36 26.04 14.49
C GLY A 367 46.03 25.36 13.32
N THR A 368 46.87 24.38 13.65
CA THR A 368 47.48 23.46 12.67
C THR A 368 46.66 22.17 12.60
N PRO A 369 46.38 21.61 11.40
CA PRO A 369 45.64 20.36 11.29
C PRO A 369 46.35 19.22 12.04
N ALA A 370 45.60 18.50 12.87
CA ALA A 370 46.13 17.46 13.77
C ALA A 370 45.39 16.11 13.64
N GLY A 371 44.50 15.97 12.66
CA GLY A 371 43.80 14.73 12.36
C GLY A 371 42.33 14.94 11.95
N GLU A 372 41.70 13.89 11.46
CA GLU A 372 40.26 13.83 11.20
C GLU A 372 39.74 12.47 11.63
N TRP A 373 38.52 12.45 12.18
CA TRP A 373 37.78 11.23 12.45
C TRP A 373 36.39 11.35 11.82
N ARG A 374 35.88 10.25 11.27
CA ARG A 374 34.51 10.15 10.76
C ARG A 374 33.92 8.84 11.23
N GLY A 375 32.66 8.85 11.65
CA GLY A 375 31.95 7.64 12.03
C GLY A 375 30.44 7.79 11.98
N ASP A 376 29.77 6.66 11.85
CA ASP A 376 28.32 6.57 11.97
C ASP A 376 27.94 6.47 13.45
N VAL A 377 26.96 7.27 13.88
CA VAL A 377 26.51 7.25 15.27
C VAL A 377 25.79 5.92 15.60
N ASN A 378 25.21 5.25 14.60
CA ASN A 378 24.56 3.94 14.77
C ASN A 378 25.55 2.84 15.16
N ASP A 379 26.79 2.89 14.70
CA ASP A 379 27.81 1.88 15.04
C ASP A 379 28.09 1.87 16.55
N ARG A 380 27.90 3.03 17.21
CA ARG A 380 28.13 3.21 18.64
C ARG A 380 26.88 2.99 19.48
N TYR A 381 25.70 2.98 18.87
CA TYR A 381 24.44 2.77 19.56
C TYR A 381 24.42 1.42 20.30
N ARG A 382 24.85 0.33 19.65
CA ARG A 382 24.87 -1.01 20.26
C ARG A 382 25.79 -1.09 21.47
N GLU A 383 27.03 -0.60 21.34
CA GLU A 383 28.00 -0.51 22.43
C GLU A 383 27.46 0.34 23.60
N SER A 384 26.73 1.41 23.29
CA SER A 384 26.05 2.26 24.27
C SER A 384 24.96 1.51 25.04
N MET A 385 24.20 0.64 24.38
CA MET A 385 23.16 -0.16 25.01
C MET A 385 23.72 -1.32 25.83
N ASP A 386 24.74 -2.02 25.32
CA ASP A 386 25.41 -3.11 26.04
C ASP A 386 26.00 -2.61 27.36
N ARG A 387 26.66 -1.43 27.35
CA ARG A 387 27.16 -0.79 28.58
C ARG A 387 26.05 -0.45 29.57
N ARG A 388 24.88 0.00 29.10
CA ARG A 388 23.75 0.34 29.96
C ARG A 388 23.07 -0.87 30.57
N MET A 389 23.00 -1.98 29.83
CA MET A 389 22.51 -3.25 30.37
C MET A 389 23.44 -3.81 31.45
N ALA A 390 24.75 -3.57 31.33
CA ALA A 390 25.77 -4.03 32.27
C ALA A 390 25.98 -3.11 33.49
N ALA A 391 25.42 -1.89 33.49
CA ALA A 391 25.66 -0.89 34.54
C ALA A 391 24.78 -1.12 35.80
N ASP A 392 25.31 -0.74 36.97
CA ASP A 392 24.66 -0.89 38.27
C ASP A 392 23.36 -0.06 38.41
N ALA A 393 22.54 -0.38 39.41
CA ALA A 393 21.17 0.13 39.60
C ALA A 393 21.01 1.67 39.71
N LEU A 394 22.09 2.47 39.72
CA LEU A 394 22.05 3.93 39.87
C LEU A 394 22.18 4.70 38.53
N SER A 395 22.20 3.99 37.39
CA SER A 395 22.53 4.55 36.06
C SER A 395 21.39 4.47 35.03
N GLY A 396 20.14 4.77 35.43
CA GLY A 396 19.03 4.90 34.49
C GLY A 396 19.11 6.19 33.66
N GLU A 397 18.60 6.17 32.43
CA GLU A 397 18.48 7.37 31.58
C GLU A 397 17.25 8.19 31.99
N LEU A 398 17.42 9.50 32.15
CA LEU A 398 16.35 10.38 32.64
C LEU A 398 15.11 10.34 31.74
N LEU A 399 13.95 10.16 32.36
CA LEU A 399 12.62 10.12 31.75
C LEU A 399 11.70 11.12 32.45
N GLU A 400 12.21 12.32 32.70
CA GLU A 400 11.44 13.39 33.36
C GLU A 400 10.48 14.09 32.41
N THR A 401 10.82 14.12 31.13
CA THR A 401 10.04 14.79 30.09
C THR A 401 10.03 13.93 28.84
N VAL A 402 8.90 13.92 28.13
CA VAL A 402 8.80 13.38 26.78
C VAL A 402 8.21 14.42 25.83
N VAL A 403 8.59 14.35 24.56
CA VAL A 403 8.07 15.22 23.50
C VAL A 403 7.13 14.42 22.61
N GLN A 404 5.91 14.92 22.41
CA GLN A 404 4.87 14.28 21.61
C GLN A 404 4.63 15.08 20.32
N PRO A 405 4.94 14.55 19.12
CA PRO A 405 4.62 15.22 17.87
C PRO A 405 3.14 15.09 17.49
N GLY A 406 2.58 16.14 16.89
CA GLY A 406 1.24 16.11 16.31
C GLY A 406 1.18 15.46 14.92
N PRO A 407 0.01 15.50 14.27
CA PRO A 407 -0.16 15.04 12.89
C PRO A 407 0.53 15.97 11.89
N VAL A 408 0.82 15.45 10.69
CA VAL A 408 1.26 16.26 9.54
C VAL A 408 0.04 16.75 8.76
N SER A 409 0.06 18.03 8.39
CA SER A 409 -0.93 18.64 7.49
C SER A 409 -0.43 18.64 6.05
N TYR A 410 -1.36 18.51 5.11
CA TYR A 410 -1.06 18.46 3.68
C TYR A 410 -1.88 19.46 2.89
N GLU A 411 -1.22 20.17 1.98
CA GLU A 411 -1.84 20.93 0.91
C GLU A 411 -1.79 20.11 -0.39
N ARG A 412 -2.90 20.01 -1.11
CA ARG A 412 -2.93 19.30 -2.40
C ARG A 412 -2.61 20.28 -3.54
N LEU A 413 -1.58 19.97 -4.31
CA LEU A 413 -1.18 20.70 -5.50
C LEU A 413 -2.04 20.30 -6.73
N PRO A 414 -2.07 21.13 -7.80
CA PRO A 414 -2.88 20.86 -8.99
C PRO A 414 -2.52 19.55 -9.73
N ASP A 415 -1.27 19.10 -9.61
CA ASP A 415 -0.76 17.85 -10.19
C ASP A 415 -1.12 16.60 -9.35
N GLY A 416 -1.78 16.80 -8.20
CA GLY A 416 -2.14 15.73 -7.26
C GLY A 416 -1.11 15.47 -6.16
N THR A 417 0.08 16.08 -6.24
CA THR A 417 1.13 15.99 -5.22
C THR A 417 0.65 16.56 -3.88
N LEU A 418 1.04 15.92 -2.77
CA LEU A 418 0.76 16.41 -1.42
C LEU A 418 1.97 17.21 -0.91
N ARG A 419 1.82 18.50 -0.67
CA ARG A 419 2.85 19.32 -0.01
C ARG A 419 2.69 19.21 1.49
N ALA A 420 3.72 18.72 2.19
CA ALA A 420 3.73 18.70 3.65
C ALA A 420 3.89 20.13 4.19
N THR A 421 2.93 20.59 5.00
CA THR A 421 2.93 21.95 5.55
C THR A 421 3.97 22.07 6.67
N THR A 422 4.78 23.12 6.62
CA THR A 422 5.70 23.44 7.72
C THR A 422 4.97 24.15 8.86
N VAL A 423 5.47 23.95 10.09
CA VAL A 423 4.95 24.63 11.28
C VAL A 423 6.06 25.45 11.95
N PRO A 424 5.71 26.52 12.68
CA PRO A 424 6.70 27.28 13.45
C PRO A 424 7.44 26.39 14.46
N ARG A 425 8.75 26.61 14.59
CA ARG A 425 9.58 25.95 15.62
C ARG A 425 9.27 26.53 16.99
N ALA A 426 9.23 25.67 18.00
CA ALA A 426 9.07 26.02 19.41
C ALA A 426 10.20 25.35 20.23
N PRO A 427 11.43 25.90 20.21
CA PRO A 427 12.59 25.24 20.81
C PRO A 427 12.48 25.03 22.33
N ASP A 428 11.62 25.81 22.99
CA ASP A 428 11.27 25.70 24.41
C ASP A 428 10.68 24.34 24.80
N VAL A 429 10.14 23.57 23.84
CA VAL A 429 9.67 22.19 24.11
C VAL A 429 10.79 21.28 24.61
N PHE A 430 12.04 21.53 24.19
CA PHE A 430 13.22 20.82 24.68
C PHE A 430 13.76 21.43 25.98
N GLY A 431 13.55 22.73 26.23
CA GLY A 431 13.95 23.36 27.49
C GLY A 431 13.31 24.72 27.83
N ALA A 432 12.74 24.79 29.04
CA ALA A 432 12.59 25.99 29.87
C ALA A 432 12.30 25.53 31.32
N GLY A 433 13.18 25.77 32.30
CA GLY A 433 12.93 25.44 33.71
C GLY A 433 14.15 25.07 34.56
N ARG A 434 13.95 24.98 35.88
CA ARG A 434 14.97 24.77 36.95
C ARG A 434 15.64 23.39 36.92
N PHE A 435 15.11 22.43 36.14
CA PHE A 435 15.61 21.07 36.00
C PHE A 435 16.21 20.82 34.61
N ALA A 436 17.06 19.80 34.50
CA ALA A 436 17.79 19.44 33.29
C ALA A 436 16.85 19.29 32.08
N GLY A 437 16.81 20.30 31.19
CA GLY A 437 16.12 20.21 29.90
C GLY A 437 16.58 18.99 29.10
N LEU A 438 15.68 18.48 28.24
CA LEU A 438 15.99 17.38 27.33
C LEU A 438 17.12 17.82 26.39
N PRO A 439 18.20 17.05 26.25
CA PRO A 439 19.17 17.29 25.18
C PRO A 439 18.43 17.39 23.85
N GLN A 440 18.74 18.43 23.07
CA GLN A 440 18.08 18.68 21.80
C GLN A 440 18.94 18.09 20.66
N PRO A 441 18.42 17.16 19.85
CA PRO A 441 19.11 16.71 18.64
C PRO A 441 19.39 17.90 17.72
N TRP A 442 20.58 17.97 17.11
CA TRP A 442 20.93 19.11 16.24
C TRP A 442 19.91 19.36 15.12
N LEU A 443 19.38 18.29 14.49
CA LEU A 443 18.42 18.41 13.39
C LEU A 443 17.04 18.88 13.87
N ALA A 444 16.77 18.91 15.18
CA ALA A 444 15.57 19.57 15.70
C ALA A 444 15.58 21.09 15.48
N ALA A 445 16.74 21.68 15.15
CA ALA A 445 16.83 23.05 14.67
C ALA A 445 16.44 23.21 13.18
N ASP A 446 16.14 22.15 12.44
CA ASP A 446 15.68 22.24 11.05
C ASP A 446 14.16 22.54 10.97
N GLN A 447 13.61 22.60 9.76
CA GLN A 447 12.17 22.74 9.48
C GLN A 447 11.32 21.69 10.19
N TRP A 448 10.18 22.11 10.75
CA TRP A 448 9.21 21.23 11.39
C TRP A 448 7.99 21.03 10.49
N PHE A 449 7.50 19.80 10.41
CA PHE A 449 6.28 19.44 9.68
C PHE A 449 5.13 19.05 10.62
N ARG A 450 5.41 19.02 11.93
CA ARG A 450 4.47 18.63 12.99
C ARG A 450 4.72 19.51 14.21
N PRO A 451 3.66 19.96 14.91
CA PRO A 451 3.84 20.66 16.18
C PRO A 451 4.35 19.69 17.24
N LEU A 452 5.21 20.15 18.14
CA LEU A 452 5.71 19.35 19.26
C LEU A 452 5.05 19.81 20.56
N THR A 453 4.64 18.86 21.41
CA THR A 453 4.09 19.12 22.74
C THR A 453 5.03 18.55 23.80
N ARG A 454 5.45 19.39 24.75
CA ARG A 454 6.24 18.96 25.92
C ARG A 454 5.33 18.36 26.97
N VAL A 455 5.69 17.19 27.49
CA VAL A 455 4.96 16.50 28.57
C VAL A 455 5.93 16.18 29.69
N GLU A 456 5.70 16.79 30.85
CA GLU A 456 6.56 16.67 32.02
C GLU A 456 6.01 15.62 32.97
N LEU A 457 6.70 14.49 33.04
CA LEU A 457 6.30 13.31 33.79
C LEU A 457 6.54 13.49 35.31
N VAL A 458 7.49 14.32 35.71
CA VAL A 458 7.77 14.63 37.12
C VAL A 458 7.41 16.08 37.41
N ASP A 459 6.91 16.38 38.61
CA ASP A 459 6.73 17.75 39.08
C ASP A 459 8.05 18.29 39.66
N PRO A 460 8.67 19.32 39.03
CA PRO A 460 9.85 20.02 39.52
C PRO A 460 9.78 20.47 40.98
N ALA A 461 8.58 20.85 41.46
CA ALA A 461 8.39 21.43 42.79
C ALA A 461 8.20 20.38 43.89
N SER A 462 7.92 19.13 43.52
CA SER A 462 7.48 18.09 44.46
C SER A 462 8.59 17.44 45.30
N GLY A 463 9.87 17.65 44.95
CA GLY A 463 10.99 16.96 45.58
C GLY A 463 10.96 15.43 45.43
N GLY A 464 10.13 14.91 44.52
CA GLY A 464 9.95 13.48 44.29
C GLY A 464 11.13 12.80 43.61
N ALA A 465 11.12 11.47 43.60
CA ALA A 465 12.13 10.65 42.93
C ALA A 465 12.16 10.92 41.42
N PHE A 466 13.36 11.02 40.84
CA PHE A 466 13.53 11.16 39.40
C PHE A 466 13.01 9.93 38.66
N ARG A 467 12.44 10.12 37.47
CA ARG A 467 12.08 8.98 36.60
C ARG A 467 13.22 8.68 35.69
N SER A 468 13.54 7.40 35.54
CA SER A 468 14.52 6.95 34.58
C SER A 468 14.10 5.63 33.95
N TRP A 469 14.69 5.26 32.82
CA TRP A 469 14.48 3.95 32.20
C TRP A 469 15.80 3.19 32.09
N ARG A 470 15.72 1.86 32.05
CA ARG A 470 16.88 0.98 31.90
C ARG A 470 16.61 -0.15 30.90
N PRO A 471 17.52 -0.39 29.93
CA PRO A 471 17.39 -1.52 29.03
C PRO A 471 17.58 -2.84 29.81
N VAL A 472 16.63 -3.76 29.69
CA VAL A 472 16.71 -5.13 30.23
C VAL A 472 17.03 -6.17 29.15
N GLY A 473 16.88 -5.79 27.88
CA GLY A 473 17.23 -6.61 26.73
C GLY A 473 17.12 -5.82 25.42
N LEU A 474 17.63 -6.44 24.34
CA LEU A 474 17.60 -5.91 22.99
C LEU A 474 16.79 -6.82 22.07
N PHE A 475 15.89 -6.26 21.27
CA PHE A 475 15.18 -6.99 20.22
C PHE A 475 15.62 -6.56 18.82
N ASP A 476 15.54 -7.47 17.86
CA ASP A 476 15.83 -7.19 16.45
C ASP A 476 14.51 -7.08 15.68
N PRO A 477 14.12 -5.87 15.22
CA PRO A 477 12.88 -5.68 14.48
C PRO A 477 12.77 -6.55 13.21
N GLU A 478 13.90 -6.92 12.59
CA GLU A 478 13.92 -7.78 11.40
C GLU A 478 13.58 -9.26 11.70
N LYS A 479 13.59 -9.66 12.99
CA LYS A 479 13.23 -11.03 13.41
C LYS A 479 11.78 -11.17 13.87
N LEU A 480 11.01 -10.09 13.87
CA LEU A 480 9.59 -10.15 14.19
C LEU A 480 8.85 -10.95 13.11
N THR A 481 7.80 -11.68 13.50
CA THR A 481 7.00 -12.50 12.58
C THR A 481 5.86 -11.69 11.96
N GLY A 482 5.48 -12.03 10.72
CA GLY A 482 4.42 -11.34 9.99
C GLY A 482 4.92 -10.30 8.97
N PHE A 483 6.24 -10.16 8.85
CA PHE A 483 6.94 -9.27 7.92
C PHE A 483 7.37 -10.08 6.70
N SER A 484 6.95 -9.67 5.50
CA SER A 484 7.50 -10.24 4.26
C SER A 484 7.75 -9.12 3.27
N ASP A 485 8.91 -9.16 2.62
CA ASP A 485 9.34 -8.13 1.66
C ASP A 485 8.36 -7.91 0.49
N VAL A 486 7.55 -8.93 0.20
CA VAL A 486 6.60 -8.95 -0.91
C VAL A 486 5.22 -8.40 -0.50
N SER A 487 4.84 -8.49 0.79
CA SER A 487 3.54 -8.03 1.30
C SER A 487 3.63 -6.82 2.25
N ARG A 488 4.70 -6.00 2.18
CA ARG A 488 4.89 -4.83 3.05
C ARG A 488 3.72 -3.85 2.90
N VAL A 489 2.74 -3.96 3.80
CA VAL A 489 1.71 -2.95 4.00
C VAL A 489 2.27 -1.99 5.06
N PRO A 490 2.42 -0.69 4.78
CA PRO A 490 3.07 0.29 5.65
C PRO A 490 2.37 0.59 7.00
N LEU A 491 1.50 -0.29 7.46
CA LEU A 491 0.82 -0.22 8.75
C LEU A 491 1.64 -0.87 9.88
N GLU A 492 2.88 -1.26 9.59
CA GLU A 492 3.75 -1.95 10.53
C GLU A 492 4.31 -0.98 11.58
N THR A 493 4.23 -1.40 12.84
CA THR A 493 4.57 -0.56 13.99
C THR A 493 6.07 -0.38 14.17
N TYR A 494 6.89 -1.37 13.80
CA TYR A 494 8.31 -1.45 14.15
C TYR A 494 9.28 -1.32 12.97
N GLU A 495 8.77 -1.17 11.74
CA GLU A 495 9.60 -0.94 10.55
C GLU A 495 9.81 0.57 10.34
N PRO A 496 11.03 1.03 10.02
CA PRO A 496 11.24 2.43 9.66
C PRO A 496 10.51 2.78 8.34
N PRO A 497 9.96 4.00 8.23
CA PRO A 497 9.37 4.43 6.99
C PRO A 497 10.50 4.74 5.99
N ALA A 498 10.57 3.99 4.89
CA ALA A 498 11.48 4.28 3.80
C ALA A 498 10.74 5.04 2.70
N VAL A 499 11.17 6.28 2.42
CA VAL A 499 10.65 7.07 1.29
C VAL A 499 11.75 7.26 0.26
N THR A 500 11.41 7.13 -1.01
CA THR A 500 12.36 7.19 -2.14
C THR A 500 12.10 8.42 -3.00
N GLY A 501 13.08 8.90 -3.77
CA GLY A 501 12.87 10.03 -4.69
C GLY A 501 11.78 9.73 -5.74
N ALA A 502 10.74 10.55 -5.80
CA ALA A 502 9.62 10.41 -6.73
C ALA A 502 10.00 10.89 -8.15
N ASP A 503 10.85 11.91 -8.25
CA ASP A 503 11.32 12.47 -9.53
C ASP A 503 12.83 12.28 -9.73
N PRO A 504 13.37 12.49 -10.96
CA PRO A 504 14.79 12.33 -11.23
C PRO A 504 15.70 13.24 -10.39
N ALA A 505 15.25 14.44 -10.05
CA ALA A 505 16.04 15.39 -9.26
C ALA A 505 16.21 14.90 -7.82
N SER A 506 15.11 14.44 -7.22
CA SER A 506 15.06 13.89 -5.87
C SER A 506 15.81 12.55 -5.77
N ARG A 507 15.73 11.70 -6.82
CA ARG A 507 16.54 10.47 -6.91
C ARG A 507 18.04 10.77 -6.99
N ALA A 508 18.43 11.74 -7.81
CA ALA A 508 19.82 12.17 -7.93
C ALA A 508 20.34 12.78 -6.61
N ALA A 509 19.53 13.61 -5.94
CA ALA A 509 19.88 14.19 -4.63
C ALA A 509 20.08 13.12 -3.55
N LEU A 510 19.23 12.09 -3.52
CA LEU A 510 19.32 11.00 -2.55
C LEU A 510 20.33 9.89 -2.95
N GLY A 511 20.93 9.97 -4.14
CA GLY A 511 21.81 8.92 -4.67
C GLY A 511 21.11 7.56 -4.83
N ASP A 512 19.84 7.57 -5.25
CA ASP A 512 18.95 6.39 -5.36
C ASP A 512 18.78 5.59 -4.05
N GLN A 513 19.08 6.20 -2.89
CA GLN A 513 18.84 5.60 -1.59
C GLN A 513 17.55 6.13 -0.94
N PRO A 514 16.89 5.33 -0.08
CA PRO A 514 15.75 5.83 0.68
C PRO A 514 16.20 6.88 1.69
N LEU A 515 15.41 7.94 1.81
CA LEU A 515 15.51 8.91 2.89
C LEU A 515 15.05 8.25 4.20
N LEU A 516 15.90 8.31 5.22
CA LEU A 516 15.66 7.75 6.55
C LEU A 516 15.35 8.86 7.56
N PRO A 517 14.76 8.54 8.73
CA PRO A 517 14.59 9.52 9.80
C PRO A 517 15.92 10.16 10.23
N GLY A 518 16.03 11.50 10.17
CA GLY A 518 17.26 12.22 10.53
C GLY A 518 17.42 12.57 12.02
N GLY A 519 16.51 12.10 12.88
CA GLY A 519 16.57 12.36 14.33
C GLY A 519 15.96 13.69 14.76
N ASN A 520 15.14 14.33 13.92
CA ASN A 520 14.30 15.47 14.30
C ASN A 520 12.89 14.97 14.72
N PRO A 521 12.48 15.07 16.01
CA PRO A 521 11.14 14.68 16.44
C PRO A 521 10.01 15.45 15.75
N GLY A 522 10.26 16.70 15.31
CA GLY A 522 9.33 17.53 14.53
C GLY A 522 9.45 17.34 13.02
N GLY A 523 10.34 16.46 12.57
CA GLY A 523 10.59 16.16 11.17
C GLY A 523 9.45 15.42 10.49
N TYR A 524 9.55 15.28 9.16
CA TYR A 524 8.53 14.60 8.38
C TYR A 524 8.49 13.08 8.66
N LEU A 525 9.66 12.44 8.64
CA LEU A 525 9.84 11.02 8.94
C LEU A 525 10.09 10.83 10.44
N SER A 526 9.35 9.91 11.04
CA SER A 526 9.49 9.55 12.45
C SER A 526 10.10 8.16 12.56
N PRO A 527 11.13 7.95 13.40
CA PRO A 527 11.56 6.60 13.71
C PRO A 527 10.44 5.79 14.39
N PRO A 528 10.44 4.46 14.23
CA PRO A 528 9.50 3.58 14.94
C PRO A 528 9.73 3.64 16.46
N PRO A 529 8.84 3.07 17.31
CA PRO A 529 9.09 2.94 18.73
C PRO A 529 10.26 1.97 18.97
N LEU A 530 11.42 2.55 19.31
CA LEU A 530 12.67 1.83 19.53
C LEU A 530 12.86 1.41 20.99
N LEU A 531 12.02 1.89 21.90
CA LEU A 531 12.00 1.51 23.30
C LEU A 531 10.60 1.02 23.66
N LEU A 532 10.51 -0.19 24.20
CA LEU A 532 9.25 -0.81 24.62
C LEU A 532 9.26 -1.10 26.12
N THR A 533 8.25 -0.62 26.83
CA THR A 533 8.03 -0.95 28.26
C THR A 533 6.70 -1.67 28.46
N ASN A 534 6.44 -2.16 29.68
CA ASN A 534 5.22 -2.88 30.02
C ASN A 534 4.03 -1.90 30.10
N LEU A 535 2.94 -2.17 29.39
CA LEU A 535 1.75 -1.30 29.36
C LEU A 535 1.17 -1.03 30.76
N ASP A 536 1.26 -1.98 31.67
CA ASP A 536 0.74 -1.84 33.03
C ASP A 536 1.45 -0.75 33.87
N VAL A 537 2.64 -0.30 33.46
CA VAL A 537 3.41 0.73 34.18
C VAL A 537 3.05 2.14 33.75
N VAL A 538 2.29 2.29 32.65
CA VAL A 538 1.98 3.59 32.06
C VAL A 538 1.15 4.50 33.00
N PRO A 539 0.16 4.00 33.76
CA PRO A 539 -0.52 4.85 34.75
C PRO A 539 0.41 5.45 35.80
N ALA A 540 1.43 4.68 36.25
CA ALA A 540 2.44 5.19 37.17
C ALA A 540 3.40 6.20 36.50
N LEU A 541 3.58 6.11 35.18
CA LEU A 541 4.36 7.05 34.39
C LEU A 541 3.63 8.37 34.11
N PHE A 542 2.29 8.39 34.13
CA PHE A 542 1.44 9.56 33.88
C PHE A 542 0.58 9.94 35.10
N ASP A 543 1.00 9.61 36.33
CA ASP A 543 0.31 9.98 37.56
C ASP A 543 -0.03 11.49 37.69
N ARG A 544 0.79 12.39 37.11
CA ARG A 544 0.52 13.83 37.02
C ARG A 544 -0.63 14.19 36.07
N TYR A 545 -0.98 13.30 35.15
CA TYR A 545 -1.99 13.49 34.12
C TYR A 545 -3.08 12.41 34.23
N PRO A 546 -4.04 12.55 35.17
CA PRO A 546 -5.07 11.54 35.41
C PRO A 546 -5.82 11.09 34.15
N ASP A 547 -6.13 12.03 33.24
CA ASP A 547 -6.81 11.70 31.98
C ASP A 547 -5.97 10.79 31.08
N ARG A 548 -4.64 11.02 31.03
CA ARG A 548 -3.71 10.19 30.25
C ARG A 548 -3.45 8.85 30.93
N ALA A 549 -3.41 8.81 32.25
CA ALA A 549 -3.29 7.58 33.02
C ALA A 549 -4.55 6.70 32.90
N ALA A 550 -5.73 7.30 32.77
CA ALA A 550 -7.00 6.60 32.59
C ALA A 550 -7.19 6.03 31.17
N ALA A 551 -6.73 6.75 30.14
CA ALA A 551 -6.82 6.33 28.74
C ALA A 551 -5.44 6.33 28.02
N PRO A 552 -4.48 5.47 28.44
CA PRO A 552 -3.10 5.52 27.95
C PRO A 552 -2.90 4.87 26.58
N ILE A 553 -3.83 4.02 26.13
CA ILE A 553 -3.64 3.19 24.93
C ILE A 553 -3.90 4.06 23.69
N SER A 554 -2.96 4.06 22.74
CA SER A 554 -3.06 4.83 21.48
C SER A 554 -3.82 4.06 20.40
N ALA A 555 -3.66 2.74 20.33
CA ALA A 555 -4.36 1.87 19.40
C ALA A 555 -4.38 0.42 19.89
N ILE A 556 -5.31 -0.38 19.36
CA ILE A 556 -5.36 -1.82 19.59
C ILE A 556 -5.30 -2.52 18.22
N ARG A 557 -4.27 -3.35 18.03
CA ARG A 557 -4.04 -4.15 16.83
C ARG A 557 -4.63 -5.54 17.05
N VAL A 558 -5.54 -5.97 16.19
CA VAL A 558 -6.35 -7.16 16.41
C VAL A 558 -6.13 -8.19 15.30
N LYS A 559 -5.80 -9.42 15.72
CA LYS A 559 -5.75 -10.61 14.86
C LYS A 559 -7.00 -11.46 15.11
N VAL A 560 -7.74 -11.76 14.05
CA VAL A 560 -8.97 -12.54 14.11
C VAL A 560 -8.62 -14.03 14.05
N ALA A 561 -9.28 -14.84 14.90
CA ALA A 561 -9.01 -16.26 15.01
C ALA A 561 -9.33 -17.00 13.70
N GLY A 562 -8.39 -17.84 13.23
CA GLY A 562 -8.54 -18.64 12.02
C GLY A 562 -8.49 -17.84 10.71
N VAL A 563 -7.78 -16.70 10.70
CA VAL A 563 -7.57 -15.85 9.51
C VAL A 563 -6.08 -15.79 9.15
N ASP A 564 -5.69 -16.62 8.18
CA ASP A 564 -4.30 -16.76 7.72
C ASP A 564 -4.01 -16.08 6.37
N GLY A 565 -5.00 -15.37 5.83
CA GLY A 565 -4.92 -14.68 4.55
C GLY A 565 -6.28 -14.22 4.03
N PHE A 566 -6.27 -13.47 2.92
CA PHE A 566 -7.49 -12.95 2.32
C PHE A 566 -8.31 -14.04 1.63
N SER A 567 -9.57 -14.21 2.06
CA SER A 567 -10.61 -14.99 1.39
C SER A 567 -11.96 -14.34 1.67
N GLU A 568 -13.02 -14.63 0.90
CA GLU A 568 -14.36 -14.07 1.18
C GLU A 568 -14.86 -14.45 2.58
N VAL A 569 -14.66 -15.71 2.99
CA VAL A 569 -15.06 -16.20 4.31
C VAL A 569 -14.29 -15.48 5.41
N ASN A 570 -12.98 -15.31 5.25
CA ASN A 570 -12.16 -14.60 6.24
C ASN A 570 -12.48 -13.11 6.26
N ALA A 571 -12.74 -12.49 5.11
CA ALA A 571 -13.14 -11.09 5.02
C ALA A 571 -14.46 -10.85 5.76
N GLU A 572 -15.46 -11.73 5.61
CA GLU A 572 -16.72 -11.61 6.37
C GLU A 572 -16.55 -11.92 7.86
N ARG A 573 -15.68 -12.86 8.24
CA ARG A 573 -15.32 -13.08 9.66
C ARG A 573 -14.71 -11.84 10.29
N VAL A 574 -13.74 -11.23 9.60
CA VAL A 574 -13.08 -9.98 10.04
C VAL A 574 -14.09 -8.83 10.06
N ARG A 575 -14.96 -8.72 9.06
CA ARG A 575 -16.03 -7.71 9.01
C ARG A 575 -16.98 -7.84 10.20
N ALA A 576 -17.43 -9.05 10.51
CA ALA A 576 -18.32 -9.33 11.64
C ALA A 576 -17.66 -8.98 12.97
N ALA A 577 -16.39 -9.37 13.16
CA ALA A 577 -15.62 -9.00 14.35
C ALA A 577 -15.44 -7.48 14.47
N ALA A 578 -15.09 -6.80 13.38
CA ALA A 578 -14.94 -5.34 13.34
C ALA A 578 -16.24 -4.60 13.66
N GLU A 579 -17.37 -5.03 13.09
CA GLU A 579 -18.70 -4.48 13.39
C GLU A 579 -19.09 -4.68 14.85
N GLU A 580 -18.79 -5.84 15.41
CA GLU A 580 -19.07 -6.12 16.81
C GLU A 580 -18.20 -5.28 17.76
N ILE A 581 -16.90 -5.12 17.44
CA ILE A 581 -16.01 -4.21 18.18
C ILE A 581 -16.58 -2.79 18.13
N ALA A 582 -16.92 -2.28 16.95
CA ALA A 582 -17.45 -0.93 16.78
C ALA A 582 -18.77 -0.74 17.54
N ARG A 583 -19.66 -1.73 17.52
CA ARG A 583 -20.96 -1.70 18.22
C ARG A 583 -20.78 -1.64 19.74
N ARG A 584 -19.85 -2.43 20.30
CA ARG A 584 -19.64 -2.53 21.76
C ARG A 584 -18.86 -1.36 22.34
N THR A 585 -17.92 -0.82 21.57
CA THR A 585 -16.98 0.19 22.08
C THR A 585 -17.29 1.60 21.59
N GLY A 586 -17.95 1.75 20.43
CA GLY A 586 -18.18 3.05 19.79
C GLY A 586 -16.91 3.69 19.22
N LEU A 587 -15.81 2.93 19.12
CA LEU A 587 -14.51 3.38 18.63
C LEU A 587 -14.41 3.35 17.10
N ASP A 588 -13.37 4.00 16.57
CA ASP A 588 -13.06 3.93 15.15
C ASP A 588 -12.36 2.60 14.84
N VAL A 589 -13.00 1.77 14.03
CA VAL A 589 -12.50 0.45 13.64
C VAL A 589 -12.20 0.41 12.14
N ASP A 590 -10.96 0.07 11.80
CA ASP A 590 -10.48 -0.06 10.43
C ASP A 590 -10.13 -1.53 10.14
N ILE A 591 -10.63 -2.06 9.03
CA ILE A 591 -10.29 -3.41 8.57
C ILE A 591 -9.00 -3.32 7.76
N THR A 592 -7.89 -3.85 8.27
CA THR A 592 -6.60 -3.83 7.58
C THR A 592 -6.40 -5.05 6.67
N LEU A 593 -7.16 -6.13 6.88
CA LEU A 593 -7.16 -7.30 6.00
C LEU A 593 -7.45 -6.89 4.55
N GLY A 594 -6.54 -7.23 3.63
CA GLY A 594 -6.72 -6.91 2.21
C GLY A 594 -6.37 -5.47 1.83
N SER A 595 -5.61 -4.76 2.67
CA SER A 595 -5.04 -3.45 2.35
C SER A 595 -3.89 -3.59 1.34
N SER A 596 -3.63 -2.53 0.59
CA SER A 596 -2.52 -2.46 -0.37
C SER A 596 -1.83 -1.10 -0.29
N PRO A 597 -0.51 -1.03 -0.51
CA PRO A 597 0.16 0.24 -0.71
C PRO A 597 -0.37 0.97 -1.95
N GLU A 598 -0.57 2.27 -1.81
CA GLU A 598 -1.01 3.25 -2.80
C GLU A 598 0.03 4.38 -2.79
N PRO A 599 0.96 4.42 -3.77
CA PRO A 599 2.03 5.42 -3.79
C PRO A 599 1.48 6.85 -3.81
N GLN A 600 1.91 7.67 -2.86
CA GLN A 600 1.66 9.09 -2.80
C GLN A 600 2.96 9.85 -3.03
N THR A 601 2.91 10.87 -3.89
CA THR A 601 4.02 11.81 -4.03
C THR A 601 3.84 12.92 -2.99
N VAL A 602 4.84 13.09 -2.14
CA VAL A 602 4.88 14.12 -1.11
C VAL A 602 6.03 15.09 -1.38
N GLU A 603 5.74 16.39 -1.40
CA GLU A 603 6.74 17.44 -1.51
C GLU A 603 7.16 17.90 -0.11
N LEU A 604 8.46 17.85 0.16
CA LEU A 604 9.11 18.30 1.38
C LEU A 604 9.86 19.59 1.10
N ALA A 605 9.54 20.64 1.84
CA ALA A 605 10.23 21.93 1.74
C ALA A 605 11.74 21.78 2.03
N ALA A 606 12.54 22.68 1.43
CA ALA A 606 13.98 22.75 1.67
C ALA A 606 14.29 22.95 3.16
N GLY A 607 15.33 22.25 3.64
CA GLY A 607 15.82 22.35 5.01
C GLY A 607 16.69 23.59 5.21
N ALA A 608 16.77 24.06 6.46
CA ALA A 608 17.64 25.16 6.87
C ALA A 608 19.14 24.80 6.80
N PHE A 609 19.48 23.51 6.77
CA PHE A 609 20.86 23.00 6.78
C PHE A 609 21.33 22.45 5.42
N GLY A 610 20.70 22.90 4.33
CA GLY A 610 21.17 22.64 2.96
C GLY A 610 20.39 21.56 2.19
N ARG A 611 19.51 20.79 2.84
CA ARG A 611 18.66 19.82 2.13
C ARG A 611 17.79 20.57 1.11
N PRO A 612 17.86 20.25 -0.20
CA PRO A 612 17.00 20.87 -1.19
C PRO A 612 15.53 20.49 -0.97
N GLU A 613 14.64 21.14 -1.70
CA GLU A 613 13.27 20.63 -1.83
C GLU A 613 13.30 19.22 -2.43
N LEU A 614 12.55 18.29 -1.85
CA LEU A 614 12.49 16.89 -2.29
C LEU A 614 11.05 16.49 -2.56
N ARG A 615 10.80 15.85 -3.71
CA ARG A 615 9.57 15.09 -3.94
C ARG A 615 9.85 13.62 -3.67
N VAL A 616 9.23 13.10 -2.63
CA VAL A 616 9.41 11.73 -2.18
C VAL A 616 8.16 10.91 -2.44
N GLY A 617 8.34 9.63 -2.78
CA GLY A 617 7.27 8.65 -2.88
C GLY A 617 7.11 7.94 -1.54
N GLU A 618 5.88 7.91 -1.02
CA GLU A 618 5.50 7.19 0.19
C GLU A 618 4.34 6.24 -0.14
N GLY A 619 4.46 4.95 0.21
CA GLY A 619 3.35 4.01 0.02
C GLY A 619 2.31 4.20 1.12
N TRP A 620 1.13 4.76 0.82
CA TRP A 620 0.07 4.85 1.83
C TRP A 620 -0.81 3.61 1.79
N SER A 621 -1.32 3.15 2.92
CA SER A 621 -2.13 1.93 2.95
C SER A 621 -3.58 2.22 2.60
N SER A 622 -4.00 1.79 1.41
CA SER A 622 -5.40 1.88 0.98
C SER A 622 -6.19 0.70 1.53
N ILE A 623 -7.18 0.99 2.36
CA ILE A 623 -7.97 -0.01 3.07
C ILE A 623 -9.02 -0.64 2.15
N GLY A 624 -9.23 -1.95 2.29
CA GLY A 624 -10.30 -2.70 1.63
C GLY A 624 -10.14 -2.84 0.12
N VAL A 625 -8.93 -2.66 -0.41
CA VAL A 625 -8.61 -2.79 -1.84
C VAL A 625 -8.92 -4.21 -2.34
N ALA A 626 -8.48 -5.25 -1.61
CA ALA A 626 -8.74 -6.64 -1.97
C ALA A 626 -10.24 -6.93 -2.14
N SER A 627 -11.08 -6.44 -1.21
CA SER A 627 -12.54 -6.62 -1.31
C SER A 627 -13.15 -5.91 -2.52
N ARG A 628 -12.64 -4.72 -2.86
CA ARG A 628 -13.05 -3.96 -4.05
C ARG A 628 -12.65 -4.70 -5.33
N ILE A 629 -11.42 -5.20 -5.40
CA ILE A 629 -10.90 -5.97 -6.53
C ILE A 629 -11.71 -7.24 -6.73
N VAL A 630 -11.90 -8.07 -5.69
CA VAL A 630 -12.63 -9.34 -5.81
C VAL A 630 -14.09 -9.09 -6.20
N ARG A 631 -14.79 -8.14 -5.55
CA ARG A 631 -16.18 -7.80 -5.94
C ARG A 631 -16.27 -7.26 -7.38
N ALA A 632 -15.27 -6.49 -7.83
CA ALA A 632 -15.23 -6.00 -9.21
C ALA A 632 -15.00 -7.14 -10.22
N VAL A 633 -14.09 -8.08 -9.90
CA VAL A 633 -13.84 -9.28 -10.72
C VAL A 633 -15.07 -10.18 -10.76
N ASP A 634 -15.77 -10.38 -9.65
CA ASP A 634 -16.98 -11.18 -9.59
C ASP A 634 -18.11 -10.59 -10.41
N ARG A 635 -18.33 -9.27 -10.30
CA ARG A 635 -19.33 -8.57 -11.10
C ARG A 635 -19.01 -8.64 -12.59
N LYS A 636 -17.74 -8.47 -12.96
CA LYS A 636 -17.26 -8.66 -14.34
C LYS A 636 -17.52 -10.09 -14.83
N SER A 637 -17.13 -11.08 -14.05
CA SER A 637 -17.30 -12.52 -14.38
C SER A 637 -18.76 -12.88 -14.58
N LEU A 638 -19.66 -12.44 -13.69
CA LEU A 638 -21.09 -12.66 -13.80
C LEU A 638 -21.71 -11.96 -15.00
N THR A 639 -21.27 -10.74 -15.30
CA THR A 639 -21.72 -10.00 -16.49
C THR A 639 -21.29 -10.70 -17.76
N LEU A 640 -20.04 -11.16 -17.84
CA LEU A 640 -19.52 -11.94 -18.98
C LEU A 640 -20.30 -13.26 -19.14
N PHE A 641 -20.52 -13.98 -18.06
CA PHE A 641 -21.27 -15.23 -18.07
C PHE A 641 -22.70 -15.03 -18.60
N ALA A 642 -23.42 -14.04 -18.07
CA ALA A 642 -24.77 -13.70 -18.52
C ALA A 642 -24.79 -13.29 -19.99
N LEU A 643 -23.81 -12.51 -20.43
CA LEU A 643 -23.69 -12.06 -21.81
C LEU A 643 -23.44 -13.22 -22.78
N VAL A 644 -22.53 -14.13 -22.45
CA VAL A 644 -22.26 -15.34 -23.25
C VAL A 644 -23.52 -16.21 -23.34
N LEU A 645 -24.24 -16.42 -22.24
CA LEU A 645 -25.50 -17.17 -22.25
C LEU A 645 -26.54 -16.55 -23.18
N VAL A 646 -26.71 -15.23 -23.14
CA VAL A 646 -27.65 -14.51 -24.01
C VAL A 646 -27.25 -14.69 -25.48
N VAL A 647 -25.98 -14.48 -25.82
CA VAL A 647 -25.47 -14.64 -27.19
C VAL A 647 -25.68 -16.08 -27.68
N CYS A 648 -25.35 -17.08 -26.85
CA CYS A 648 -25.55 -18.50 -27.19
C CYS A 648 -27.03 -18.86 -27.37
N ALA A 649 -27.92 -18.40 -26.48
CA ALA A 649 -29.36 -18.64 -26.57
C ALA A 649 -29.96 -18.08 -27.86
N LEU A 650 -29.51 -16.90 -28.27
CA LEU A 650 -30.00 -16.23 -29.47
C LEU A 650 -29.44 -16.83 -30.76
N PHE A 651 -28.15 -17.17 -30.78
CA PHE A 651 -27.54 -17.89 -31.89
C PHE A 651 -28.25 -19.23 -32.11
N LEU A 652 -28.48 -19.97 -31.03
CA LEU A 652 -29.21 -21.23 -31.07
C LEU A 652 -30.67 -21.03 -31.49
N GLY A 653 -31.33 -19.97 -31.01
CA GLY A 653 -32.69 -19.62 -31.39
C GLY A 653 -32.81 -19.32 -32.87
N ASN A 654 -31.82 -18.63 -33.45
CA ASN A 654 -31.75 -18.37 -34.88
C ASN A 654 -31.58 -19.67 -35.69
N ALA A 655 -30.63 -20.52 -35.29
CA ALA A 655 -30.38 -21.81 -35.94
C ALA A 655 -31.62 -22.73 -35.91
N VAL A 656 -32.28 -22.84 -34.75
CA VAL A 656 -33.52 -23.62 -34.59
C VAL A 656 -34.68 -23.01 -35.38
N SER A 657 -34.81 -21.68 -35.38
CA SER A 657 -35.84 -20.97 -36.18
C SER A 657 -35.66 -21.20 -37.68
N ALA A 658 -34.42 -21.16 -38.18
CA ALA A 658 -34.09 -21.51 -39.56
C ALA A 658 -34.44 -22.97 -39.87
N ALA A 659 -34.05 -23.90 -38.99
CA ALA A 659 -34.35 -25.33 -39.17
C ALA A 659 -35.86 -25.64 -39.16
N VAL A 660 -36.67 -24.89 -38.41
CA VAL A 660 -38.14 -25.00 -38.42
C VAL A 660 -38.74 -24.37 -39.68
N ARG A 661 -38.19 -23.25 -40.17
CA ARG A 661 -38.66 -22.58 -41.40
C ARG A 661 -38.51 -23.45 -42.64
N ASP A 662 -37.37 -24.11 -42.77
CA ASP A 662 -37.08 -25.06 -43.86
C ASP A 662 -38.04 -26.25 -43.92
N ARG A 663 -38.83 -26.47 -42.86
CA ARG A 663 -39.73 -27.63 -42.70
C ARG A 663 -41.20 -27.22 -42.61
N ARG A 664 -41.54 -25.96 -42.88
CA ARG A 664 -42.91 -25.45 -42.76
C ARG A 664 -43.92 -26.26 -43.59
N THR A 665 -43.54 -26.73 -44.77
CA THR A 665 -44.38 -27.58 -45.63
C THR A 665 -44.63 -28.96 -45.02
N GLU A 666 -43.60 -29.62 -44.49
CA GLU A 666 -43.73 -30.91 -43.81
C GLU A 666 -44.58 -30.80 -42.53
N LEU A 667 -44.35 -29.78 -41.72
CA LEU A 667 -45.12 -29.51 -40.50
C LEU A 667 -46.58 -29.18 -40.82
N ALA A 668 -46.84 -28.52 -41.96
CA ALA A 668 -48.18 -28.26 -42.46
C ALA A 668 -48.90 -29.51 -42.99
N VAL A 669 -48.17 -30.43 -43.64
CA VAL A 669 -48.74 -31.73 -44.03
C VAL A 669 -49.13 -32.55 -42.80
N LEU A 670 -48.28 -32.56 -41.76
CA LEU A 670 -48.59 -33.23 -40.50
C LEU A 670 -49.83 -32.63 -39.80
N SER A 671 -50.00 -31.31 -39.83
CA SER A 671 -51.21 -30.68 -39.31
C SER A 671 -52.45 -30.98 -40.15
N CYS A 672 -52.34 -31.09 -41.48
CA CYS A 672 -53.41 -31.59 -42.35
C CYS A 672 -53.80 -33.06 -42.06
N LEU A 673 -52.83 -33.88 -41.64
CA LEU A 673 -53.05 -35.28 -41.23
C LEU A 673 -53.61 -35.41 -39.80
N GLY A 674 -54.04 -34.31 -39.17
CA GLY A 674 -54.72 -34.32 -37.87
C GLY A 674 -53.80 -34.31 -36.65
N TRP A 675 -52.51 -34.00 -36.79
CA TRP A 675 -51.64 -33.88 -35.62
C TRP A 675 -51.98 -32.65 -34.78
N PRO A 676 -52.19 -32.79 -33.45
CA PRO A 676 -52.49 -31.65 -32.60
C PRO A 676 -51.26 -30.75 -32.43
N ALA A 677 -51.49 -29.43 -32.32
CA ALA A 677 -50.46 -28.40 -32.18
C ALA A 677 -49.42 -28.68 -31.08
N ARG A 678 -49.85 -29.28 -29.95
CA ARG A 678 -48.97 -29.70 -28.85
C ARG A 678 -47.99 -30.81 -29.25
N ARG A 679 -48.40 -31.76 -30.11
CA ARG A 679 -47.52 -32.82 -30.61
C ARG A 679 -46.51 -32.30 -31.62
N ILE A 680 -46.89 -31.30 -32.42
CA ILE A 680 -45.99 -30.61 -33.36
C ILE A 680 -44.91 -29.85 -32.56
N ALA A 681 -45.32 -29.05 -31.56
CA ALA A 681 -44.38 -28.37 -30.66
C ALA A 681 -43.46 -29.37 -29.93
N ALA A 682 -44.02 -30.46 -29.39
CA ALA A 682 -43.26 -31.48 -28.68
C ALA A 682 -42.29 -32.24 -29.60
N SER A 683 -42.61 -32.42 -30.89
CA SER A 683 -41.67 -33.02 -31.84
C SER A 683 -40.47 -32.11 -32.13
N VAL A 684 -40.70 -30.80 -32.28
CA VAL A 684 -39.62 -29.81 -32.48
C VAL A 684 -38.75 -29.71 -31.23
N LEU A 685 -39.38 -29.54 -30.06
CA LEU A 685 -38.65 -29.48 -28.78
C LEU A 685 -37.90 -30.79 -28.48
N GLY A 686 -38.47 -31.94 -28.81
CA GLY A 686 -37.81 -33.25 -28.63
C GLY A 686 -36.58 -33.42 -29.53
N GLU A 687 -36.63 -32.96 -30.78
CA GLU A 687 -35.46 -32.98 -31.66
C GLU A 687 -34.37 -32.03 -31.16
N VAL A 688 -34.73 -30.81 -30.78
CA VAL A 688 -33.81 -29.80 -30.25
C VAL A 688 -33.20 -30.27 -28.92
N ALA A 689 -33.98 -30.96 -28.07
CA ALA A 689 -33.48 -31.54 -26.82
C ALA A 689 -32.43 -32.63 -27.07
N VAL A 690 -32.68 -33.54 -28.02
CA VAL A 690 -31.72 -34.60 -28.38
C VAL A 690 -30.45 -33.99 -28.98
N ILE A 691 -30.57 -33.03 -29.90
CA ILE A 691 -29.41 -32.36 -30.48
C ILE A 691 -28.64 -31.58 -29.40
N GLY A 692 -29.35 -30.90 -28.50
CA GLY A 692 -28.76 -30.18 -27.36
C GLY A 692 -28.00 -31.07 -26.39
N THR A 693 -28.52 -32.26 -26.08
CA THR A 693 -27.83 -33.23 -25.20
C THR A 693 -26.61 -33.85 -25.87
N VAL A 694 -26.73 -34.25 -27.15
CA VAL A 694 -25.59 -34.79 -27.92
C VAL A 694 -24.50 -33.74 -28.09
N ALA A 695 -24.87 -32.50 -28.43
CA ALA A 695 -23.93 -31.39 -28.52
C ALA A 695 -23.29 -31.10 -27.16
N GLY A 696 -24.05 -31.10 -26.06
CA GLY A 696 -23.53 -30.91 -24.71
C GLY A 696 -22.50 -31.98 -24.32
N LEU A 697 -22.79 -33.26 -24.56
CA LEU A 697 -21.85 -34.36 -24.30
C LEU A 697 -20.58 -34.25 -25.16
N ALA A 698 -20.74 -33.92 -26.44
CA ALA A 698 -19.61 -33.69 -27.34
C ALA A 698 -18.78 -32.47 -26.91
N ALA A 699 -19.42 -31.40 -26.42
CA ALA A 699 -18.76 -30.21 -25.91
C ALA A 699 -17.92 -30.52 -24.66
N VAL A 700 -18.40 -31.39 -23.76
CA VAL A 700 -17.59 -31.87 -22.62
C VAL A 700 -16.31 -32.53 -23.11
N GLY A 701 -16.42 -33.47 -24.05
CA GLY A 701 -15.26 -34.17 -24.63
C GLY A 701 -14.31 -33.22 -25.37
N LEU A 702 -14.82 -32.23 -26.10
CA LEU A 702 -14.01 -31.26 -26.86
C LEU A 702 -13.38 -30.19 -25.96
N SER A 703 -14.03 -29.85 -24.85
CA SER A 703 -13.58 -28.78 -23.94
C SER A 703 -12.31 -29.15 -23.18
N LEU A 704 -12.10 -30.42 -22.84
CA LEU A 704 -10.91 -30.90 -22.12
C LEU A 704 -9.60 -30.71 -22.90
N PRO A 705 -9.46 -31.19 -24.16
CA PRO A 705 -8.25 -30.96 -24.94
C PRO A 705 -8.07 -29.48 -25.28
N LEU A 706 -9.16 -28.74 -25.54
CA LEU A 706 -9.07 -27.31 -25.81
C LEU A 706 -8.58 -26.55 -24.57
N ALA A 707 -9.05 -26.92 -23.38
CA ALA A 707 -8.61 -26.36 -22.11
C ALA A 707 -7.12 -26.68 -21.84
N ALA A 708 -6.66 -27.89 -22.14
CA ALA A 708 -5.25 -28.26 -22.01
C ALA A 708 -4.34 -27.46 -22.96
N VAL A 709 -4.76 -27.23 -24.21
CA VAL A 709 -4.01 -26.40 -25.18
C VAL A 709 -3.94 -24.93 -24.75
N LEU A 710 -4.98 -24.45 -24.08
CA LEU A 710 -5.10 -23.05 -23.64
C LEU A 710 -4.62 -22.81 -22.21
N ASP A 711 -4.10 -23.84 -21.53
CA ASP A 711 -3.71 -23.82 -20.11
C ASP A 711 -4.84 -23.34 -19.15
N ILE A 712 -6.08 -23.71 -19.48
CA ILE A 712 -7.28 -23.38 -18.69
C ILE A 712 -7.62 -24.57 -17.80
N ARG A 713 -7.84 -24.34 -16.50
CA ARG A 713 -8.31 -25.38 -15.59
C ARG A 713 -9.84 -25.47 -15.63
N VAL A 714 -10.36 -26.50 -16.30
CA VAL A 714 -11.79 -26.81 -16.28
C VAL A 714 -12.04 -27.98 -15.32
N PRO A 715 -12.59 -27.76 -14.11
CA PRO A 715 -12.91 -28.85 -13.21
C PRO A 715 -13.99 -29.75 -13.83
N ALA A 716 -13.82 -31.08 -13.75
CA ALA A 716 -14.71 -32.07 -14.37
C ALA A 716 -16.18 -31.90 -13.96
N GLY A 717 -16.43 -31.49 -12.71
CA GLY A 717 -17.78 -31.17 -12.22
C GLY A 717 -18.45 -30.03 -12.99
N ARG A 718 -17.72 -28.99 -13.41
CA ARG A 718 -18.27 -27.89 -14.22
C ARG A 718 -18.46 -28.28 -15.68
N ALA A 719 -17.54 -29.07 -16.24
CA ALA A 719 -17.75 -29.63 -17.56
C ALA A 719 -19.07 -30.44 -17.59
N ALA A 720 -19.37 -31.21 -16.54
CA ALA A 720 -20.65 -31.93 -16.44
C ALA A 720 -21.88 -30.99 -16.39
N VAL A 721 -21.78 -29.81 -15.76
CA VAL A 721 -22.85 -28.78 -15.75
C VAL A 721 -23.12 -28.20 -17.15
N ALA A 722 -22.18 -28.32 -18.10
CA ALA A 722 -22.40 -27.89 -19.48
C ALA A 722 -23.58 -28.61 -20.15
N VAL A 723 -23.80 -29.88 -19.85
CA VAL A 723 -24.86 -30.70 -20.46
C VAL A 723 -26.27 -30.20 -20.09
N PRO A 724 -26.64 -30.02 -18.80
CA PRO A 724 -27.94 -29.47 -18.44
C PRO A 724 -28.11 -28.02 -18.90
N VAL A 725 -27.04 -27.21 -18.89
CA VAL A 725 -27.09 -25.82 -19.41
C VAL A 725 -27.34 -25.80 -20.92
N ALA A 726 -26.64 -26.64 -21.70
CA ALA A 726 -26.85 -26.80 -23.13
C ALA A 726 -28.28 -27.24 -23.46
N LEU A 727 -28.80 -28.21 -22.71
CA LEU A 727 -30.19 -28.67 -22.85
C LEU A 727 -31.18 -27.54 -22.52
N ALA A 728 -30.99 -26.84 -21.41
CA ALA A 728 -31.85 -25.72 -21.00
C ALA A 728 -31.85 -24.61 -22.05
N LEU A 729 -30.66 -24.19 -22.52
CA LEU A 729 -30.51 -23.20 -23.59
C LEU A 729 -31.20 -23.65 -24.88
N ALA A 730 -31.03 -24.92 -25.28
CA ALA A 730 -31.67 -25.47 -26.48
C ALA A 730 -33.20 -25.45 -26.38
N LEU A 731 -33.75 -25.82 -25.21
CA LEU A 731 -35.19 -25.78 -24.96
C LEU A 731 -35.74 -24.35 -24.96
N VAL A 732 -35.05 -23.42 -24.29
CA VAL A 732 -35.43 -21.99 -24.24
C VAL A 732 -35.38 -21.38 -25.65
N ALA A 733 -34.29 -21.62 -26.38
CA ALA A 733 -34.11 -21.16 -27.75
C ALA A 733 -35.14 -21.76 -28.73
N GLY A 734 -35.51 -23.04 -28.53
CA GLY A 734 -36.49 -23.75 -29.36
C GLY A 734 -37.94 -23.43 -29.03
N LEU A 735 -38.23 -22.78 -27.89
CA LEU A 735 -39.60 -22.51 -27.43
C LEU A 735 -40.39 -21.63 -28.41
N VAL A 736 -39.81 -20.49 -28.83
CA VAL A 736 -40.47 -19.54 -29.73
C VAL A 736 -40.70 -20.14 -31.12
N PRO A 737 -39.71 -20.78 -31.78
CA PRO A 737 -39.94 -21.50 -33.03
C PRO A 737 -40.95 -22.65 -32.91
N ALA A 738 -40.94 -23.41 -31.82
CA ALA A 738 -41.86 -24.53 -31.61
C ALA A 738 -43.31 -24.07 -31.42
N VAL A 739 -43.54 -23.00 -30.66
CA VAL A 739 -44.86 -22.37 -30.53
C VAL A 739 -45.29 -21.76 -31.86
N GLY A 740 -44.37 -21.14 -32.61
CA GLY A 740 -44.62 -20.63 -33.96
C GLY A 740 -45.07 -21.73 -34.93
N ALA A 741 -44.38 -22.88 -34.93
CA ALA A 741 -44.74 -24.06 -35.72
C ALA A 741 -46.08 -24.68 -35.30
N ALA A 742 -46.43 -24.59 -34.02
CA ALA A 742 -47.71 -25.08 -33.51
C ALA A 742 -48.91 -24.20 -33.94
N ARG A 743 -48.66 -22.92 -34.27
CA ARG A 743 -49.71 -21.94 -34.63
C ARG A 743 -49.87 -21.74 -36.15
N THR A 744 -49.00 -22.32 -36.98
CA THR A 744 -49.10 -22.16 -38.45
C THR A 744 -50.34 -22.84 -39.01
N HIS A 745 -51.19 -22.05 -39.70
CA HIS A 745 -52.38 -22.56 -40.39
C HIS A 745 -51.99 -23.39 -41.64
N PRO A 746 -52.48 -24.64 -41.79
CA PRO A 746 -52.07 -25.53 -42.88
C PRO A 746 -52.32 -24.95 -44.28
N ALA A 747 -53.42 -24.21 -44.46
CA ALA A 747 -53.75 -23.56 -45.73
C ALA A 747 -52.80 -22.43 -46.14
N ALA A 748 -52.13 -21.78 -45.17
CA ALA A 748 -51.19 -20.69 -45.43
C ALA A 748 -49.78 -21.19 -45.80
N ALA A 749 -49.45 -22.44 -45.47
CA ALA A 749 -48.14 -23.03 -45.72
C ALA A 749 -48.05 -23.79 -47.06
N LEU A 750 -49.20 -24.15 -47.66
CA LEU A 750 -49.29 -24.87 -48.95
C LEU A 750 -49.54 -23.94 -50.14
N ARG A 751 -49.85 -22.65 -49.91
CA ARG A 751 -49.97 -21.64 -50.97
C ARG A 751 -48.68 -20.82 -51.03
N PRO A 752 -48.05 -20.63 -52.21
CA PRO A 752 -46.94 -19.69 -52.32
C PRO A 752 -47.42 -18.32 -51.85
N VAL A 753 -46.65 -17.68 -50.98
CA VAL A 753 -47.01 -16.40 -50.36
C VAL A 753 -47.10 -15.33 -51.46
N ARG A 754 -48.29 -15.13 -52.03
CA ARG A 754 -48.60 -13.93 -52.80
C ARG A 754 -48.75 -12.78 -51.81
N GLY A 755 -47.65 -12.07 -51.57
CA GLY A 755 -47.70 -10.83 -50.80
C GLY A 755 -48.73 -9.88 -51.42
N THR A 756 -49.74 -9.48 -50.65
CA THR A 756 -50.71 -8.48 -51.10
C THR A 756 -50.00 -7.14 -51.25
N SER A 757 -49.60 -6.82 -52.48
CA SER A 757 -49.03 -5.53 -52.85
C SER A 757 -50.09 -4.44 -52.64
N ARG A 758 -50.06 -3.76 -51.50
CA ARG A 758 -51.02 -2.69 -51.20
C ARG A 758 -50.56 -1.30 -51.65
N ARG A 759 -49.33 -1.13 -52.20
CA ARG A 759 -48.89 0.07 -52.95
C ARG A 759 -47.58 -0.16 -53.73
N ARG A 760 -47.57 0.17 -55.03
CA ARG A 760 -46.36 0.20 -55.87
C ARG A 760 -45.51 1.42 -55.51
N ARG A 761 -44.36 1.24 -54.85
CA ARG A 761 -43.31 2.27 -54.77
C ARG A 761 -42.28 1.98 -55.86
N HIS A 762 -42.10 2.90 -56.79
CA HIS A 762 -41.05 2.80 -57.82
C HIS A 762 -39.69 3.16 -57.21
N ALA A 763 -38.79 2.18 -57.11
CA ALA A 763 -37.38 2.43 -56.83
C ALA A 763 -36.66 2.68 -58.16
N ARG A 764 -35.95 3.80 -58.29
CA ARG A 764 -35.22 4.20 -59.51
C ARG A 764 -33.73 3.79 -59.52
N GLY A 765 -33.29 2.92 -58.59
CA GLY A 765 -31.90 2.45 -58.52
C GLY A 765 -31.69 1.32 -57.51
N VAL A 766 -30.53 0.67 -57.58
CA VAL A 766 -30.17 -0.51 -56.77
C VAL A 766 -30.28 -0.22 -55.26
N PHE A 767 -29.85 0.96 -54.82
CA PHE A 767 -29.99 1.38 -53.41
C PHE A 767 -31.45 1.57 -52.98
N GLY A 768 -32.29 2.16 -53.84
CA GLY A 768 -33.72 2.30 -53.57
C GLY A 768 -34.42 0.95 -53.47
N LEU A 769 -33.98 -0.03 -54.26
CA LEU A 769 -34.48 -1.40 -54.20
C LEU A 769 -34.09 -2.08 -52.89
N SER A 770 -32.86 -1.89 -52.41
CA SER A 770 -32.41 -2.43 -51.11
C SER A 770 -33.25 -1.94 -49.93
N VAL A 771 -33.61 -0.65 -49.89
CA VAL A 771 -34.44 -0.07 -48.81
C VAL A 771 -35.87 -0.60 -48.86
N VAL A 772 -36.43 -0.77 -50.07
CA VAL A 772 -37.77 -1.34 -50.26
C VAL A 772 -37.81 -2.81 -49.86
N ASN A 773 -36.76 -3.58 -50.13
CA ASN A 773 -36.68 -4.99 -49.74
C ASN A 773 -36.63 -5.16 -48.22
N LEU A 774 -35.85 -4.33 -47.52
CA LEU A 774 -35.77 -4.34 -46.05
C LEU A 774 -37.11 -4.06 -45.37
N THR A 775 -37.99 -3.27 -46.01
CA THR A 775 -39.29 -2.89 -45.45
C THR A 775 -40.43 -3.83 -45.84
N ARG A 776 -40.28 -4.63 -46.89
CA ARG A 776 -41.31 -5.58 -47.37
C ARG A 776 -41.44 -6.83 -46.52
N VAL A 777 -40.37 -7.27 -45.85
CA VAL A 777 -40.36 -8.50 -45.03
C VAL A 777 -39.83 -8.20 -43.62
N PRO A 778 -40.60 -7.47 -42.79
CA PRO A 778 -40.10 -6.93 -41.52
C PRO A 778 -39.60 -8.02 -40.57
N GLY A 779 -40.20 -9.22 -40.59
CA GLY A 779 -39.76 -10.33 -39.74
C GLY A 779 -38.34 -10.82 -40.03
N ARG A 780 -37.84 -10.68 -41.27
CA ARG A 780 -36.45 -11.06 -41.62
C ARG A 780 -35.46 -9.97 -41.25
N THR A 781 -35.80 -8.72 -41.54
CA THR A 781 -34.97 -7.55 -41.21
C THR A 781 -34.79 -7.41 -39.70
N VAL A 782 -35.84 -7.61 -38.92
CA VAL A 782 -35.79 -7.55 -37.44
C VAL A 782 -34.92 -8.64 -36.85
N LEU A 783 -34.95 -9.86 -37.39
CA LEU A 783 -34.10 -10.96 -36.90
C LEU A 783 -32.63 -10.76 -37.27
N GLY A 784 -32.35 -10.30 -38.50
CA GLY A 784 -30.99 -10.05 -38.94
C GLY A 784 -30.35 -8.85 -38.24
N ALA A 785 -31.08 -7.74 -38.13
CA ALA A 785 -30.64 -6.57 -37.38
C ALA A 785 -30.53 -6.87 -35.88
N GLY A 786 -31.46 -7.64 -35.30
CA GLY A 786 -31.46 -8.03 -33.89
C GLY A 786 -30.26 -8.91 -33.51
N ALA A 787 -29.93 -9.91 -34.32
CA ALA A 787 -28.75 -10.75 -34.09
C ALA A 787 -27.45 -9.94 -34.12
N LEU A 788 -27.31 -9.03 -35.09
CA LEU A 788 -26.15 -8.15 -35.19
C LEU A 788 -26.10 -7.11 -34.05
N ALA A 789 -27.25 -6.55 -33.67
CA ALA A 789 -27.38 -5.64 -32.55
C ALA A 789 -26.92 -6.26 -31.24
N ILE A 790 -27.27 -7.52 -31.00
CA ILE A 790 -26.88 -8.20 -29.76
C ILE A 790 -25.36 -8.47 -29.75
N GLY A 791 -24.78 -8.86 -30.88
CA GLY A 791 -23.33 -9.00 -30.99
C GLY A 791 -22.58 -7.69 -30.74
N VAL A 792 -23.06 -6.58 -31.31
CA VAL A 792 -22.46 -5.26 -31.07
C VAL A 792 -22.69 -4.80 -29.63
N ALA A 793 -23.89 -4.98 -29.06
CA ALA A 793 -24.18 -4.67 -27.67
C ALA A 793 -23.27 -5.43 -26.70
N ALA A 794 -23.03 -6.73 -26.97
CA ALA A 794 -22.13 -7.55 -26.20
C ALA A 794 -20.68 -7.01 -26.22
N LEU A 795 -20.19 -6.63 -27.40
CA LEU A 795 -18.86 -6.02 -27.53
C LEU A 795 -18.78 -4.66 -26.84
N THR A 796 -19.82 -3.83 -26.93
CA THR A 796 -19.88 -2.53 -26.24
C THR A 796 -19.85 -2.72 -24.72
N VAL A 797 -20.64 -3.64 -24.17
CA VAL A 797 -20.65 -3.95 -22.72
C VAL A 797 -19.30 -4.49 -22.27
N LEU A 798 -18.72 -5.43 -23.03
CA LEU A 798 -17.40 -6.00 -22.73
C LEU A 798 -16.31 -4.92 -22.67
N ALA A 799 -16.25 -4.04 -23.68
CA ALA A 799 -15.29 -2.96 -23.74
C ALA A 799 -15.53 -1.93 -22.61
N ALA A 800 -16.79 -1.61 -22.33
CA ALA A 800 -17.17 -0.73 -21.22
C ALA A 800 -16.71 -1.27 -19.86
N VAL A 801 -16.98 -2.54 -19.57
CA VAL A 801 -16.57 -3.20 -18.32
C VAL A 801 -15.06 -3.24 -18.19
N THR A 802 -14.34 -3.49 -19.29
CA THR A 802 -12.87 -3.51 -19.29
C THR A 802 -12.27 -2.15 -18.92
N ILE A 803 -12.85 -1.07 -19.44
CA ILE A 803 -12.41 0.30 -19.17
C ILE A 803 -12.81 0.74 -17.75
N ALA A 804 -14.02 0.40 -17.30
CA ALA A 804 -14.47 0.69 -15.92
C ALA A 804 -13.61 -0.04 -14.87
N PHE A 805 -13.18 -1.26 -15.17
CA PHE A 805 -12.25 -2.01 -14.30
C PHE A 805 -10.89 -1.30 -14.19
N HIS A 806 -10.38 -0.72 -15.28
CA HIS A 806 -9.13 0.05 -15.24
C HIS A 806 -9.28 1.33 -14.39
N GLY A 807 -10.44 2.00 -14.41
CA GLY A 807 -10.66 3.19 -13.60
C GLY A 807 -10.78 2.95 -12.09
N THR A 808 -11.07 1.72 -11.66
CA THR A 808 -11.34 1.38 -10.25
C THR A 808 -10.21 0.63 -9.55
N VAL A 809 -9.30 0.02 -10.32
CA VAL A 809 -8.22 -0.85 -9.81
C VAL A 809 -6.84 -0.19 -9.93
N VAL A 810 -6.66 0.75 -10.87
CA VAL A 810 -5.37 1.42 -11.12
C VAL A 810 -5.07 2.45 -10.03
N GLY A 811 -3.83 2.42 -9.52
CA GLY A 811 -3.32 3.34 -8.50
C GLY A 811 -2.76 2.66 -7.26
N THR A 812 -3.11 1.40 -7.01
CA THR A 812 -2.57 0.58 -5.90
C THR A 812 -1.61 -0.48 -6.43
N LEU A 813 -0.55 -0.82 -5.68
CA LEU A 813 0.42 -1.84 -6.10
C LEU A 813 -0.23 -3.19 -6.38
N LEU A 814 -1.18 -3.60 -5.53
CA LEU A 814 -1.95 -4.82 -5.73
C LEU A 814 -2.81 -4.75 -7.00
N GLY A 815 -3.45 -3.62 -7.26
CA GLY A 815 -4.27 -3.42 -8.46
C GLY A 815 -3.45 -3.51 -9.75
N ASP A 816 -2.25 -2.93 -9.75
CA ASP A 816 -1.34 -2.98 -10.90
C ASP A 816 -0.81 -4.40 -11.13
N ALA A 817 -0.38 -5.11 -10.07
CA ALA A 817 0.07 -6.50 -10.16
C ALA A 817 -1.03 -7.45 -10.68
N VAL A 818 -2.25 -7.31 -10.13
CA VAL A 818 -3.43 -8.07 -10.57
C VAL A 818 -3.84 -7.72 -12.00
N SER A 819 -3.67 -6.47 -12.43
CA SER A 819 -4.00 -6.08 -13.80
C SER A 819 -3.12 -6.75 -14.85
N VAL A 820 -1.86 -7.06 -14.52
CA VAL A 820 -0.89 -7.67 -15.44
C VAL A 820 -1.23 -9.13 -15.71
N THR A 821 -1.57 -9.91 -14.68
CA THR A 821 -1.93 -11.34 -14.80
C THR A 821 -3.24 -11.54 -15.55
N VAL A 822 -4.24 -10.69 -15.28
CA VAL A 822 -5.59 -10.78 -15.88
C VAL A 822 -5.61 -10.54 -17.41
N ARG A 823 -4.62 -9.82 -17.95
CA ARG A 823 -4.58 -9.42 -19.38
C ARG A 823 -4.48 -10.57 -20.38
N GLY A 824 -3.90 -11.72 -20.02
CA GLY A 824 -3.74 -12.86 -20.94
C GLY A 824 -5.07 -13.54 -21.25
N VAL A 825 -5.78 -13.93 -20.19
CA VAL A 825 -7.04 -14.69 -20.27
C VAL A 825 -8.19 -13.83 -20.81
N ASP A 826 -8.26 -12.56 -20.41
CA ASP A 826 -9.28 -11.63 -20.90
C ASP A 826 -9.19 -11.38 -22.41
N ARG A 827 -7.98 -11.30 -22.97
CA ARG A 827 -7.78 -11.11 -24.41
C ARG A 827 -8.25 -12.32 -25.21
N LEU A 828 -8.00 -13.53 -24.71
CA LEU A 828 -8.49 -14.77 -25.32
C LEU A 828 -10.03 -14.84 -25.28
N ALA A 829 -10.63 -14.52 -24.12
CA ALA A 829 -12.09 -14.48 -23.96
C ALA A 829 -12.74 -13.42 -24.88
N ALA A 830 -12.16 -12.23 -24.95
CA ALA A 830 -12.62 -11.17 -25.85
C ALA A 830 -12.51 -11.59 -27.32
N GLY A 831 -11.36 -12.17 -27.72
CA GLY A 831 -11.15 -12.70 -29.07
C GLY A 831 -12.15 -13.79 -29.47
N ALA A 832 -12.42 -14.74 -28.57
CA ALA A 832 -13.40 -15.80 -28.79
C ALA A 832 -14.83 -15.26 -28.92
N THR A 833 -15.19 -14.24 -28.13
CA THR A 833 -16.51 -13.57 -28.20
C THR A 833 -16.68 -12.82 -29.52
N VAL A 834 -15.66 -12.09 -29.96
CA VAL A 834 -15.64 -11.43 -31.28
C VAL A 834 -15.79 -12.46 -32.38
N LEU A 835 -15.03 -13.56 -32.34
CA LEU A 835 -15.09 -14.64 -33.34
C LEU A 835 -16.51 -15.24 -33.44
N LEU A 836 -17.13 -15.57 -32.29
CA LEU A 836 -18.51 -16.05 -32.22
C LEU A 836 -19.50 -15.04 -32.81
N GLY A 837 -19.31 -13.75 -32.53
CA GLY A 837 -20.10 -12.67 -33.11
C GLY A 837 -19.97 -12.61 -34.64
N VAL A 838 -18.76 -12.70 -35.17
CA VAL A 838 -18.48 -12.73 -36.62
C VAL A 838 -19.18 -13.94 -37.27
N VAL A 839 -19.06 -15.12 -36.66
CA VAL A 839 -19.70 -16.36 -37.15
C VAL A 839 -21.22 -16.23 -37.14
N ALA A 840 -21.81 -15.65 -36.09
CA ALA A 840 -23.25 -15.42 -36.00
C ALA A 840 -23.75 -14.46 -37.10
N VAL A 841 -23.01 -13.37 -37.36
CA VAL A 841 -23.34 -12.42 -38.44
C VAL A 841 -23.23 -13.08 -39.81
N ALA A 842 -22.18 -13.88 -40.03
CA ALA A 842 -21.99 -14.62 -41.27
C ALA A 842 -23.12 -15.63 -41.53
N ASP A 843 -23.56 -16.36 -40.49
CA ASP A 843 -24.68 -17.31 -40.58
C ASP A 843 -25.99 -16.62 -40.95
N VAL A 844 -26.32 -15.50 -40.30
CA VAL A 844 -27.50 -14.68 -40.61
C VAL A 844 -27.47 -14.17 -42.05
N MET A 845 -26.32 -13.65 -42.51
CA MET A 845 -26.17 -13.16 -43.88
C MET A 845 -26.29 -14.29 -44.91
N TYR A 846 -25.69 -15.44 -44.62
CA TYR A 846 -25.78 -16.63 -45.46
C TYR A 846 -27.23 -17.12 -45.59
N LEU A 847 -27.95 -17.23 -44.46
CA LEU A 847 -29.38 -17.61 -44.45
C LEU A 847 -30.24 -16.59 -45.20
N ASN A 848 -29.99 -15.28 -45.05
CA ASN A 848 -30.74 -14.24 -45.74
C ASN A 848 -30.55 -14.32 -47.27
N VAL A 849 -29.33 -14.60 -47.75
CA VAL A 849 -29.06 -14.78 -49.18
C VAL A 849 -29.65 -16.09 -49.70
N ARG A 850 -29.58 -17.17 -48.91
CA ARG A 850 -30.16 -18.47 -49.25
C ARG A 850 -31.69 -18.41 -49.35
N ASP A 851 -32.35 -17.74 -48.41
CA ASP A 851 -33.80 -17.49 -48.42
C ASP A 851 -34.27 -16.70 -49.65
N ARG A 852 -33.33 -16.04 -50.35
CA ARG A 852 -33.56 -15.21 -51.54
C ARG A 852 -32.93 -15.79 -52.80
N ALA A 853 -32.46 -17.03 -52.76
CA ALA A 853 -31.80 -17.64 -53.92
C ALA A 853 -32.70 -17.67 -55.16
N ALA A 854 -34.01 -17.92 -55.00
CA ALA A 854 -35.00 -17.88 -56.09
C ALA A 854 -35.27 -16.45 -56.61
N GLU A 855 -35.35 -15.46 -55.72
CA GLU A 855 -35.48 -14.03 -56.07
C GLU A 855 -34.23 -13.54 -56.84
N LEU A 856 -33.04 -13.91 -56.37
CA LEU A 856 -31.78 -13.55 -57.02
C LEU A 856 -31.61 -14.28 -58.36
N ALA A 857 -32.06 -15.53 -58.47
CA ALA A 857 -32.06 -16.29 -59.72
C ALA A 857 -33.04 -15.68 -60.75
N THR A 858 -34.22 -15.23 -60.32
CA THR A 858 -35.19 -14.55 -61.21
C THR A 858 -34.70 -13.17 -61.66
N LEU A 859 -34.06 -12.40 -60.78
CA LEU A 859 -33.41 -11.14 -61.16
C LEU A 859 -32.28 -11.38 -62.19
N ARG A 860 -31.48 -12.44 -62.00
CA ARG A 860 -30.44 -12.83 -62.95
C ARG A 860 -31.02 -13.31 -64.29
N ALA A 861 -32.11 -14.09 -64.26
CA ALA A 861 -32.81 -14.56 -65.46
C ALA A 861 -33.50 -13.43 -66.24
N THR A 862 -33.87 -12.33 -65.57
CA THR A 862 -34.47 -11.14 -66.19
C THR A 862 -33.45 -10.10 -66.66
N GLY A 863 -32.15 -10.45 -66.70
CA GLY A 863 -31.09 -9.66 -67.33
C GLY A 863 -30.26 -8.78 -66.38
N TRP A 864 -30.37 -8.96 -65.06
CA TRP A 864 -29.52 -8.23 -64.12
C TRP A 864 -28.07 -8.72 -64.18
N THR A 865 -27.11 -7.78 -64.21
CA THR A 865 -25.69 -8.10 -64.19
C THR A 865 -25.23 -8.57 -62.80
N ASP A 866 -24.21 -9.44 -62.77
CA ASP A 866 -23.61 -9.92 -61.52
C ASP A 866 -23.12 -8.75 -60.65
N ALA A 867 -22.61 -7.67 -61.26
CA ALA A 867 -22.19 -6.47 -60.55
C ALA A 867 -23.36 -5.73 -59.88
N ALA A 868 -24.53 -5.69 -60.51
CA ALA A 868 -25.74 -5.08 -59.93
C ALA A 868 -26.29 -5.91 -58.77
N LEU A 869 -26.26 -7.25 -58.89
CA LEU A 869 -26.65 -8.18 -57.83
C LEU A 869 -25.70 -8.11 -56.63
N VAL A 870 -24.39 -8.03 -56.87
CA VAL A 870 -23.38 -7.84 -55.81
C VAL A 870 -23.57 -6.50 -55.10
N ARG A 871 -23.82 -5.41 -55.84
CA ARG A 871 -24.11 -4.09 -55.23
C ARG A 871 -25.40 -4.10 -54.41
N LEU A 872 -26.44 -4.80 -54.87
CA LEU A 872 -27.70 -4.94 -54.13
C LEU A 872 -27.48 -5.61 -52.77
N ILE A 873 -26.78 -6.76 -52.78
CA ILE A 873 -26.48 -7.53 -51.56
C ILE A 873 -25.56 -6.73 -50.63
N ALA A 874 -24.57 -6.02 -51.18
CA ALA A 874 -23.70 -5.16 -50.40
C ALA A 874 -24.45 -4.00 -49.73
N TYR A 875 -25.38 -3.34 -50.43
CA TYR A 875 -26.19 -2.26 -49.84
C TYR A 875 -27.18 -2.77 -48.80
N GLU A 876 -27.83 -3.91 -49.03
CA GLU A 876 -28.73 -4.51 -48.03
C GLU A 876 -27.97 -5.00 -46.80
N GLY A 877 -26.83 -5.67 -46.99
CA GLY A 877 -25.94 -6.10 -45.90
C GLY A 877 -25.39 -4.91 -45.11
N GLY A 878 -25.00 -3.83 -45.80
CA GLY A 878 -24.55 -2.58 -45.17
C GLY A 878 -25.65 -1.86 -44.38
N LEU A 879 -26.86 -1.76 -44.92
CA LEU A 879 -28.02 -1.15 -44.22
C LEU A 879 -28.46 -1.98 -43.00
N LEU A 880 -28.47 -3.32 -43.13
CA LEU A 880 -28.70 -4.23 -41.99
C LEU A 880 -27.60 -4.11 -40.94
N GLY A 881 -26.34 -4.06 -41.38
CA GLY A 881 -25.17 -3.86 -40.52
C GLY A 881 -25.23 -2.55 -39.75
N LEU A 882 -25.61 -1.45 -40.42
CA LEU A 882 -25.77 -0.14 -39.78
C LEU A 882 -26.90 -0.13 -38.75
N LEU A 883 -28.08 -0.64 -39.13
CA LEU A 883 -29.23 -0.73 -38.21
C LEU A 883 -28.91 -1.56 -36.98
N GLY A 884 -28.31 -2.75 -37.18
CA GLY A 884 -27.88 -3.60 -36.08
C GLY A 884 -26.79 -2.93 -35.23
N ALA A 885 -25.76 -2.32 -35.83
CA ALA A 885 -24.66 -1.73 -35.10
C ALA A 885 -25.09 -0.53 -34.24
N VAL A 886 -25.96 0.34 -34.77
CA VAL A 886 -26.47 1.50 -34.02
C VAL A 886 -27.37 1.06 -32.87
N THR A 887 -28.32 0.16 -33.13
CA THR A 887 -29.23 -0.34 -32.08
C THR A 887 -28.47 -1.16 -31.03
N GLY A 888 -27.48 -1.93 -31.46
CA GLY A 888 -26.60 -2.69 -30.59
C GLY A 888 -25.72 -1.82 -29.70
N ALA A 889 -25.03 -0.83 -30.28
CA ALA A 889 -24.21 0.10 -29.51
C ALA A 889 -25.05 0.92 -28.51
N GLY A 890 -26.26 1.34 -28.90
CA GLY A 890 -27.20 2.00 -28.00
C GLY A 890 -27.66 1.11 -26.84
N ALA A 891 -28.05 -0.14 -27.12
CA ALA A 891 -28.44 -1.10 -26.09
C ALA A 891 -27.27 -1.48 -25.17
N GLY A 892 -26.07 -1.66 -25.74
CA GLY A 892 -24.85 -1.94 -25.00
C GLY A 892 -24.41 -0.77 -24.12
N LEU A 893 -24.54 0.46 -24.62
CA LEU A 893 -24.30 1.67 -23.82
C LEU A 893 -25.30 1.80 -22.68
N ALA A 894 -26.59 1.55 -22.93
CA ALA A 894 -27.61 1.57 -21.88
C ALA A 894 -27.37 0.50 -20.80
N ALA A 895 -26.99 -0.72 -21.20
CA ALA A 895 -26.63 -1.78 -20.28
C ALA A 895 -25.36 -1.44 -19.48
N ALA A 896 -24.33 -0.87 -20.14
CA ALA A 896 -23.13 -0.39 -19.47
C ALA A 896 -23.43 0.74 -18.49
N ALA A 897 -24.28 1.71 -18.86
CA ALA A 897 -24.72 2.80 -18.01
C ALA A 897 -25.44 2.29 -16.76
N TRP A 898 -26.31 1.28 -16.92
CA TRP A 898 -27.03 0.66 -15.81
C TRP A 898 -26.08 -0.11 -14.87
N LEU A 899 -25.06 -0.79 -15.40
CA LEU A 899 -24.09 -1.54 -14.61
C LEU A 899 -23.06 -0.66 -13.90
N VAL A 900 -22.61 0.40 -14.55
CA VAL A 900 -21.53 1.30 -14.06
C VAL A 900 -22.10 2.46 -13.24
N GLY A 901 -23.35 2.85 -13.48
CA GLY A 901 -24.02 3.96 -12.77
C GLY A 901 -23.68 5.36 -13.31
N ASP A 902 -22.83 5.46 -14.34
CA ASP A 902 -22.46 6.71 -15.00
C ASP A 902 -22.15 6.48 -16.49
N VAL A 903 -22.22 7.53 -17.31
CA VAL A 903 -21.93 7.52 -18.76
C VAL A 903 -20.81 8.50 -19.11
N PRO A 904 -19.55 8.23 -18.72
CA PRO A 904 -18.42 9.06 -19.11
C PRO A 904 -18.23 9.10 -20.64
N TYR A 905 -17.67 10.19 -21.15
CA TYR A 905 -17.41 10.40 -22.59
C TYR A 905 -16.65 9.23 -23.25
N ARG A 906 -15.78 8.56 -22.47
CA ARG A 906 -15.02 7.39 -22.92
C ARG A 906 -15.92 6.22 -23.29
N LEU A 907 -17.03 6.00 -22.57
CA LEU A 907 -17.99 4.93 -22.89
C LEU A 907 -18.72 5.21 -24.21
N VAL A 908 -19.05 6.48 -24.48
CA VAL A 908 -19.67 6.87 -25.75
C VAL A 908 -18.71 6.64 -26.92
N ALA A 909 -17.43 7.03 -26.77
CA ALA A 909 -16.41 6.77 -27.78
C ALA A 909 -16.23 5.27 -28.09
N VAL A 910 -16.30 4.43 -27.05
CA VAL A 910 -16.24 2.97 -27.18
C VAL A 910 -17.45 2.43 -27.91
N ALA A 911 -18.67 2.88 -27.56
CA ALA A 911 -19.89 2.48 -28.26
C ALA A 911 -19.81 2.82 -29.76
N VAL A 912 -19.34 4.02 -30.11
CA VAL A 912 -19.13 4.44 -31.50
C VAL A 912 -18.08 3.55 -32.20
N GLY A 913 -16.95 3.28 -31.54
CA GLY A 913 -15.91 2.41 -32.08
C GLY A 913 -16.41 0.99 -32.35
N THR A 914 -17.13 0.39 -31.39
CA THR A 914 -17.72 -0.95 -31.55
C THR A 914 -18.79 -0.99 -32.64
N ALA A 915 -19.58 0.07 -32.81
CA ALA A 915 -20.53 0.19 -33.91
C ALA A 915 -19.82 0.20 -35.27
N ALA A 916 -18.74 0.99 -35.41
CA ALA A 916 -17.96 1.06 -36.64
C ALA A 916 -17.36 -0.30 -37.03
N VAL A 917 -16.80 -1.02 -36.05
CA VAL A 917 -16.28 -2.39 -36.25
C VAL A 917 -17.41 -3.34 -36.65
N GLY A 918 -18.58 -3.26 -36.00
CA GLY A 918 -19.75 -4.07 -36.34
C GLY A 918 -20.21 -3.88 -37.79
N VAL A 919 -20.22 -2.63 -38.27
CA VAL A 919 -20.54 -2.30 -39.67
C VAL A 919 -19.50 -2.88 -40.63
N LEU A 920 -18.20 -2.76 -40.30
CA LEU A 920 -17.12 -3.33 -41.12
C LEU A 920 -17.22 -4.85 -41.22
N VAL A 921 -17.45 -5.53 -40.09
CA VAL A 921 -17.63 -6.99 -40.04
C VAL A 921 -18.84 -7.43 -40.86
N ALA A 922 -19.97 -6.72 -40.77
CA ALA A 922 -21.15 -6.99 -41.59
C ALA A 922 -20.85 -6.85 -43.09
N GLY A 923 -20.08 -5.82 -43.46
CA GLY A 923 -19.65 -5.58 -44.84
C GLY A 923 -18.74 -6.68 -45.37
N VAL A 924 -17.76 -7.13 -44.58
CA VAL A 924 -16.86 -8.24 -44.95
C VAL A 924 -17.63 -9.57 -45.01
N ALA A 925 -18.52 -9.83 -44.07
CA ALA A 925 -19.35 -11.04 -44.06
C ALA A 925 -20.27 -11.13 -45.27
N ALA A 926 -20.72 -9.99 -45.83
CA ALA A 926 -21.50 -9.94 -47.07
C ALA A 926 -20.70 -10.36 -48.32
N ILE A 927 -19.35 -10.38 -48.26
CA ILE A 927 -18.51 -10.85 -49.37
C ILE A 927 -18.65 -12.37 -49.56
N VAL A 928 -18.77 -13.15 -48.48
CA VAL A 928 -18.82 -14.62 -48.56
C VAL A 928 -20.03 -15.11 -49.38
N PRO A 929 -21.28 -14.65 -49.15
CA PRO A 929 -22.42 -14.99 -49.98
C PRO A 929 -22.29 -14.55 -51.44
N THR A 930 -21.65 -13.40 -51.72
CA THR A 930 -21.48 -12.91 -53.10
C THR A 930 -20.55 -13.80 -53.93
N VAL A 931 -19.56 -14.45 -53.30
CA VAL A 931 -18.72 -15.47 -53.94
C VAL A 931 -19.51 -16.77 -54.16
N LEU A 932 -20.33 -17.18 -53.18
CA LEU A 932 -21.20 -18.37 -53.27
C LEU A 932 -22.28 -18.24 -54.36
N LEU A 933 -22.82 -17.05 -54.58
CA LEU A 933 -23.79 -16.75 -55.64
C LEU A 933 -23.27 -17.05 -57.05
N ARG A 934 -21.96 -16.90 -57.28
CA ARG A 934 -21.35 -17.25 -58.58
C ARG A 934 -21.40 -18.75 -58.87
N ARG A 935 -21.62 -19.59 -57.85
CA ARG A 935 -21.61 -21.06 -57.94
C ARG A 935 -23.01 -21.69 -57.90
N LEU A 936 -24.09 -20.91 -57.80
CA LEU A 936 -25.45 -21.45 -57.74
C LEU A 936 -25.98 -21.80 -59.15
N PRO A 937 -26.40 -23.06 -59.40
CA PRO A 937 -27.01 -23.45 -60.67
C PRO A 937 -28.44 -22.88 -60.77
N ALA A 938 -28.58 -21.77 -61.49
CA ALA A 938 -29.86 -21.04 -61.64
C ALA A 938 -31.02 -21.92 -62.13
N ALA A 939 -30.73 -22.89 -63.01
CA ALA A 939 -31.73 -23.81 -63.56
C ALA A 939 -32.35 -24.75 -62.51
N ARG A 940 -31.61 -25.11 -61.45
CA ARG A 940 -32.08 -26.05 -60.43
C ARG A 940 -32.95 -25.35 -59.38
N LEU A 941 -32.63 -24.09 -59.08
CA LEU A 941 -33.37 -23.25 -58.13
C LEU A 941 -34.70 -22.74 -58.69
N LEU A 942 -34.77 -22.50 -60.00
CA LEU A 942 -36.02 -22.12 -60.68
C LEU A 942 -36.99 -23.30 -60.88
N ALA A 943 -36.51 -24.54 -60.72
CA ALA A 943 -37.32 -25.76 -60.84
C ALA A 943 -37.83 -26.30 -59.49
N GLU A 944 -37.38 -25.73 -58.37
CA GLU A 944 -37.84 -26.06 -57.01
C GLU A 944 -39.04 -25.22 -56.55
N GLU A 945 -39.41 -24.16 -57.30
CA GLU A 945 -40.68 -23.43 -57.19
C GLU A 945 -41.71 -23.96 -58.19
#